data_AF-A0A7L5SMB7-F1
#
_entry.id   AF-A0A7L5SMB7-F1
#
_cell.length_a   1.000
_cell.length_b   1.000
_cell.length_c   1.000
_cell.angle_alpha   90.00
_cell.angle_beta   90.00
_cell.angle_gamma   90.00
#
_symmetry.space_group_name_H-M   'P 1'
#
loop_
_entity.id
_entity.type
_entity.pdbx_description
1 polymer ?
#
loop_
_entity_poly.entity_id
_entity_poly.type
_entity_poly.pdbx_seq_one_letter_code
_entity_poly.pdbx_strand_id
1 'polypeptide(L)'
;MASSGVTDRVMFDLPDLSFPLTGAFPRDDALDLVREVCVWSHLHGLVGPRGRDRMETSGILDVGLALTGGGEQERALLLMQWFVWTLVLDDRVDDGQWADDGVLKRFAQRALCVLRGWHDADGADEDPMLKVLAEDLLPRTRRLLASGKEAAFVGHVGRHLEAQCRMVGHRVGQADTLVLTLEEYPAFRADLFGVDILFDLIELVHELQPPNTGVLGAGVSRLRACAGDVLGWVNDLYSLEKDLLLGENANLVKVAHRQWGCSWQQAVDGVRDMICDRVSAFEKERSQLPGTGGEAAEVRRLAEVLAAAMADVLAWHQTSSRYHWHGRPVAAVDTRRTPLSLMWTQFERDPFPCTRGCAHFPLMRDEPLDAWVVSRYRDVRAALCDPRFTSDNYSWQSGPMVGRILLEMNGSEHTAHRAVMSPAFRGRALTALRGAAFDAAEELAGRAAEEVRLQGSTDLVTSFCQELPIRVMTAVLGLPVDDAPRLRPWYNAGMSFVADHRQDPATLQRGLDASKALFAYLEPHIDARRAEPGDDLLSALCTREIDGRLLTDREVQGTCSLLLAAGADTSEKALALFLTNLVEHPDTQTAVADSPDLLEAAWAESLRRDPPTHVIVRQTAQAVDLPSGTVPAGSTVACLLASANRDPEFFSDPDRFDVHRPERIDREFAASATHLAFGAVALLPRSPPGPPSRPNRLGPAPPLAGTAVGRRLHARPTRAHQQDDPPPEGHGPAMTQHTDSSDEQPRRRGSQDYPQGVFAHRITTELDRLLTLQADWDVTTQRIIRGLHPEPGWDCLELGAGAGSIARWLAGTCSHGRTTATDIDTGYLSGDLPGNLHVLRHDVTRDDFAPSSFDLIHARALFVHIPARQEILTKVARWLRPGGWLVVEDPDVFPAQSSPHPLFRKVALAGADLLSSTLGTDLRWPRTQPTPLLQAGLTQPGLHIGVGTVGDHSPSHQLWQATFNQIRPALLERNLLTPDEAVELEVLVTSPTFLDACLATVSAWARRAQPQHQ
;
A
#
# COMPACT_ATOMS: atom_id res chain seq x y z
N MET A 1 -8.48 8.08 -20.63
CA MET A 1 -9.64 7.20 -20.90
C MET A 1 -10.76 7.60 -19.94
N ALA A 2 -12.04 7.36 -20.25
CA ALA A 2 -13.15 7.93 -19.47
C ALA A 2 -13.42 7.18 -18.16
N SER A 3 -13.87 7.92 -17.14
CA SER A 3 -14.17 7.43 -15.80
C SER A 3 -15.36 6.47 -15.78
N SER A 4 -15.14 5.22 -15.34
CA SER A 4 -16.18 4.19 -15.14
C SER A 4 -16.61 4.03 -13.66
N GLY A 5 -16.25 4.99 -12.79
CA GLY A 5 -16.47 4.92 -11.34
C GLY A 5 -17.56 5.85 -10.78
N VAL A 6 -18.40 6.46 -11.62
CA VAL A 6 -19.58 7.19 -11.11
C VAL A 6 -20.67 6.16 -10.81
N THR A 7 -21.04 6.07 -9.53
CA THR A 7 -22.05 5.14 -9.02
C THR A 7 -23.36 5.18 -9.81
N ASP A 8 -23.95 4.00 -10.04
CA ASP A 8 -25.25 3.91 -10.68
C ASP A 8 -26.30 4.68 -9.87
N ARG A 9 -27.07 5.50 -10.59
CA ARG A 9 -28.04 6.44 -10.00
C ARG A 9 -29.37 5.73 -9.77
N VAL A 10 -29.44 5.02 -8.67
CA VAL A 10 -30.49 4.05 -8.33
C VAL A 10 -31.51 4.67 -7.38
N MET A 11 -32.78 4.32 -7.56
CA MET A 11 -33.86 4.53 -6.57
C MET A 11 -34.67 3.23 -6.43
N PHE A 12 -35.11 2.93 -5.22
CA PHE A 12 -36.06 1.86 -4.88
C PHE A 12 -36.65 2.13 -3.49
N ASP A 13 -37.80 1.56 -3.20
CA ASP A 13 -38.37 1.51 -1.86
C ASP A 13 -38.01 0.17 -1.20
N LEU A 14 -37.49 0.23 0.04
CA LEU A 14 -37.28 -0.93 0.90
C LEU A 14 -38.64 -1.54 1.31
N PRO A 15 -38.75 -2.88 1.35
CA PRO A 15 -40.02 -3.54 1.58
C PRO A 15 -40.43 -3.53 3.05
N ASP A 16 -41.73 -3.44 3.29
CA ASP A 16 -42.34 -3.72 4.60
C ASP A 16 -42.29 -5.24 4.85
N LEU A 17 -41.28 -5.69 5.58
CA LEU A 17 -41.09 -7.09 5.97
C LEU A 17 -41.69 -7.35 7.35
N SER A 18 -42.43 -8.45 7.49
CA SER A 18 -42.91 -8.94 8.77
C SER A 18 -42.86 -10.46 8.79
N PHE A 19 -42.30 -11.04 9.85
CA PHE A 19 -42.20 -12.48 10.01
C PHE A 19 -43.31 -13.00 10.95
N PRO A 20 -43.91 -14.18 10.69
CA PRO A 20 -44.85 -14.86 11.60
C PRO A 20 -44.14 -15.48 12.84
N LEU A 21 -43.07 -14.84 13.30
CA LEU A 21 -42.18 -15.29 14.36
C LEU A 21 -42.27 -14.30 15.54
N THR A 22 -41.89 -14.76 16.73
CA THR A 22 -41.91 -13.93 17.94
C THR A 22 -40.49 -13.79 18.46
N GLY A 23 -40.04 -12.54 18.61
CA GLY A 23 -38.77 -12.21 19.25
C GLY A 23 -38.72 -12.63 20.73
N ALA A 24 -37.52 -12.70 21.28
CA ALA A 24 -37.27 -13.06 22.68
C ALA A 24 -36.55 -11.95 23.46
N PHE A 25 -36.04 -10.91 22.79
CA PHE A 25 -35.45 -9.74 23.43
C PHE A 25 -36.53 -8.87 24.13
N PRO A 26 -36.27 -8.21 25.28
CA PRO A 26 -34.98 -7.95 25.93
C PRO A 26 -34.59 -8.90 27.08
N ARG A 27 -33.30 -8.86 27.43
CA ARG A 27 -32.74 -9.44 28.67
C ARG A 27 -32.61 -8.39 29.78
N ASP A 28 -32.69 -8.82 31.04
CA ASP A 28 -32.49 -7.94 32.21
C ASP A 28 -31.02 -7.48 32.40
N ASP A 29 -30.04 -8.25 31.93
CA ASP A 29 -28.59 -8.03 32.09
C ASP A 29 -27.90 -7.38 30.86
N ALA A 30 -28.68 -6.99 29.85
CA ALA A 30 -28.16 -6.53 28.55
C ALA A 30 -27.18 -5.33 28.65
N LEU A 31 -27.44 -4.38 29.55
CA LEU A 31 -26.59 -3.20 29.75
C LEU A 31 -25.22 -3.54 30.34
N ASP A 32 -25.14 -4.58 31.17
CA ASP A 32 -23.87 -4.98 31.78
C ASP A 32 -23.07 -5.86 30.82
N LEU A 33 -23.73 -6.72 30.02
CA LEU A 33 -23.10 -7.42 28.88
C LEU A 33 -22.46 -6.45 27.87
N VAL A 34 -23.16 -5.35 27.53
CA VAL A 34 -22.62 -4.27 26.65
C VAL A 34 -21.39 -3.62 27.26
N ARG A 35 -21.43 -3.25 28.54
CA ARG A 35 -20.28 -2.65 29.24
C ARG A 35 -19.10 -3.58 29.33
N GLU A 36 -19.33 -4.85 29.67
CA GLU A 36 -18.27 -5.85 29.81
C GLU A 36 -17.57 -6.11 28.47
N VAL A 37 -18.30 -6.26 27.35
CA VAL A 37 -17.66 -6.42 26.04
C VAL A 37 -16.97 -5.14 25.56
N CYS A 38 -17.54 -3.96 25.81
CA CYS A 38 -16.91 -2.67 25.50
C CYS A 38 -15.60 -2.46 26.28
N VAL A 39 -15.57 -2.75 27.58
CA VAL A 39 -14.35 -2.70 28.40
C VAL A 39 -13.33 -3.76 27.96
N TRP A 40 -13.75 -5.00 27.72
CA TRP A 40 -12.88 -6.08 27.24
C TRP A 40 -12.19 -5.72 25.91
N SER A 41 -12.97 -5.31 24.91
CA SER A 41 -12.45 -4.98 23.57
C SER A 41 -11.44 -3.82 23.59
N HIS A 42 -11.65 -2.85 24.50
CA HIS A 42 -10.71 -1.76 24.70
C HIS A 42 -9.43 -2.20 25.45
N LEU A 43 -9.56 -2.95 26.54
CA LEU A 43 -8.42 -3.47 27.31
C LEU A 43 -7.50 -4.37 26.47
N HIS A 44 -8.06 -5.12 25.54
CA HIS A 44 -7.32 -5.96 24.62
C HIS A 44 -6.78 -5.24 23.36
N GLY A 45 -7.08 -3.95 23.19
CA GLY A 45 -6.59 -3.18 22.03
C GLY A 45 -7.29 -3.51 20.71
N LEU A 46 -8.51 -4.05 20.74
CA LEU A 46 -9.34 -4.22 19.53
C LEU A 46 -9.96 -2.89 19.08
N VAL A 47 -10.28 -2.00 20.03
CA VAL A 47 -10.88 -0.68 19.76
C VAL A 47 -10.25 0.44 20.60
N GLY A 48 -10.18 1.64 20.02
CA GLY A 48 -9.80 2.85 20.74
C GLY A 48 -10.85 3.33 21.74
N PRO A 49 -10.53 4.36 22.55
CA PRO A 49 -11.47 5.00 23.45
C PRO A 49 -12.77 5.44 22.74
N ARG A 50 -12.68 6.08 21.56
CA ARG A 50 -13.87 6.44 20.76
C ARG A 50 -14.59 5.23 20.17
N GLY A 51 -13.88 4.22 19.68
CA GLY A 51 -14.48 2.98 19.19
C GLY A 51 -15.30 2.27 20.29
N ARG A 52 -14.80 2.26 21.52
CA ARG A 52 -15.54 1.80 22.70
C ARG A 52 -16.78 2.66 22.97
N ASP A 53 -16.64 3.98 23.08
CA ASP A 53 -17.74 4.90 23.40
C ASP A 53 -18.87 4.78 22.36
N ARG A 54 -18.54 4.66 21.07
CA ARG A 54 -19.48 4.39 19.98
C ARG A 54 -20.23 3.06 20.17
N MET A 55 -19.56 1.99 20.61
CA MET A 55 -20.22 0.71 20.89
C MET A 55 -21.06 0.71 22.18
N GLU A 56 -20.68 1.51 23.19
CA GLU A 56 -21.41 1.62 24.46
C GLU A 56 -22.64 2.55 24.36
N THR A 57 -22.70 3.43 23.34
CA THR A 57 -23.76 4.43 23.15
C THR A 57 -24.63 4.24 21.91
N SER A 58 -24.30 3.32 20.99
CA SER A 58 -25.09 3.02 19.79
C SER A 58 -25.63 1.59 19.81
N GLY A 59 -26.71 1.34 19.07
CA GLY A 59 -27.31 0.01 18.93
C GLY A 59 -26.50 -1.01 18.11
N ILE A 60 -25.22 -0.76 17.83
CA ILE A 60 -24.38 -1.65 17.00
C ILE A 60 -24.20 -3.05 17.62
N LEU A 61 -24.34 -3.16 18.95
CA LEU A 61 -24.26 -4.40 19.70
C LEU A 61 -25.60 -5.13 19.88
N ASP A 62 -26.73 -4.52 19.51
CA ASP A 62 -28.07 -5.09 19.73
C ASP A 62 -28.29 -6.39 18.93
N VAL A 63 -27.67 -6.53 17.76
CA VAL A 63 -27.64 -7.80 16.99
C VAL A 63 -26.97 -8.90 17.78
N GLY A 64 -25.80 -8.63 18.36
CA GLY A 64 -25.10 -9.57 19.23
C GLY A 64 -25.97 -9.96 20.43
N LEU A 65 -26.60 -8.97 21.08
CA LEU A 65 -27.49 -9.19 22.23
C LEU A 65 -28.69 -10.07 21.86
N ALA A 66 -29.35 -9.81 20.73
CA ALA A 66 -30.47 -10.62 20.23
C ALA A 66 -30.07 -12.09 20.04
N LEU A 67 -28.86 -12.35 19.53
CA LEU A 67 -28.31 -13.68 19.35
C LEU A 67 -28.00 -14.40 20.68
N THR A 68 -27.88 -13.71 21.82
CA THR A 68 -27.67 -14.35 23.14
C THR A 68 -28.96 -14.92 23.76
N GLY A 69 -30.14 -14.53 23.26
CA GLY A 69 -31.45 -14.96 23.77
C GLY A 69 -31.55 -14.90 25.29
N GLY A 70 -32.19 -15.90 25.91
CA GLY A 70 -32.22 -16.10 27.37
C GLY A 70 -31.12 -17.02 27.94
N GLY A 71 -29.91 -17.07 27.35
CA GLY A 71 -28.82 -17.93 27.83
C GLY A 71 -28.02 -17.42 29.04
N GLU A 72 -27.10 -18.23 29.56
CA GLU A 72 -26.25 -17.91 30.72
C GLU A 72 -25.30 -16.72 30.47
N GLN A 73 -25.16 -15.80 31.44
CA GLN A 73 -24.43 -14.54 31.29
C GLN A 73 -22.96 -14.70 30.84
N GLU A 74 -22.18 -15.62 31.43
CA GLU A 74 -20.78 -15.85 31.02
C GLU A 74 -20.67 -16.27 29.54
N ARG A 75 -21.63 -17.06 29.06
CA ARG A 75 -21.67 -17.55 27.69
C ARG A 75 -22.20 -16.49 26.73
N ALA A 76 -23.22 -15.75 27.15
CA ALA A 76 -23.74 -14.59 26.43
C ALA A 76 -22.61 -13.57 26.20
N LEU A 77 -21.79 -13.29 27.23
CA LEU A 77 -20.60 -12.45 27.10
C LEU A 77 -19.58 -13.03 26.12
N LEU A 78 -19.31 -14.34 26.13
CA LEU A 78 -18.41 -14.97 25.14
C LEU A 78 -18.95 -14.84 23.70
N LEU A 79 -20.26 -14.96 23.48
CA LEU A 79 -20.89 -14.70 22.18
C LEU A 79 -20.71 -13.22 21.78
N MET A 80 -20.97 -12.27 22.70
CA MET A 80 -20.75 -10.84 22.46
C MET A 80 -19.29 -10.53 22.09
N GLN A 81 -18.33 -11.18 22.75
CA GLN A 81 -16.90 -10.98 22.51
C GLN A 81 -16.46 -11.54 21.15
N TRP A 82 -17.00 -12.69 20.72
CA TRP A 82 -16.83 -13.17 19.34
C TRP A 82 -17.52 -12.28 18.31
N PHE A 83 -18.74 -11.79 18.60
CA PHE A 83 -19.47 -10.87 17.73
C PHE A 83 -18.67 -9.57 17.51
N VAL A 84 -18.08 -9.00 18.56
CA VAL A 84 -17.18 -7.84 18.45
C VAL A 84 -15.88 -8.19 17.72
N TRP A 85 -15.32 -9.39 17.87
CA TRP A 85 -14.15 -9.81 17.09
C TRP A 85 -14.48 -9.92 15.58
N THR A 86 -15.63 -10.47 15.20
CA THR A 86 -16.10 -10.49 13.81
C THR A 86 -16.49 -9.10 13.28
N LEU A 87 -17.03 -8.24 14.14
CA LEU A 87 -17.34 -6.85 13.78
C LEU A 87 -16.06 -6.06 13.49
N VAL A 88 -15.02 -6.19 14.33
CA VAL A 88 -13.71 -5.54 14.11
C VAL A 88 -12.97 -6.13 12.90
N LEU A 89 -13.21 -7.40 12.54
CA LEU A 89 -12.73 -7.99 11.29
C LEU A 89 -13.35 -7.32 10.07
N ASP A 90 -14.69 -7.23 10.03
CA ASP A 90 -15.45 -6.62 8.93
C ASP A 90 -15.12 -5.12 8.80
N ASP A 91 -15.07 -4.41 9.93
CA ASP A 91 -14.72 -3.00 10.07
C ASP A 91 -13.31 -2.68 9.51
N ARG A 92 -12.30 -3.51 9.82
CA ARG A 92 -10.94 -3.35 9.27
C ARG A 92 -10.86 -3.64 7.78
N VAL A 93 -11.78 -4.46 7.24
CA VAL A 93 -11.87 -4.85 5.83
C VAL A 93 -12.66 -3.85 4.97
N ASP A 94 -13.64 -3.16 5.53
CA ASP A 94 -14.45 -2.14 4.83
C ASP A 94 -13.93 -0.70 5.02
N ASP A 95 -13.50 -0.31 6.22
CA ASP A 95 -13.03 1.04 6.56
C ASP A 95 -11.48 1.12 6.71
N GLY A 96 -10.73 0.11 6.23
CA GLY A 96 -9.30 0.00 6.54
C GLY A 96 -8.43 -0.73 5.51
N GLN A 97 -7.12 -0.64 5.73
CA GLN A 97 -6.07 -1.20 4.86
C GLN A 97 -6.09 -2.72 4.70
N TRP A 98 -7.01 -3.46 5.35
CA TRP A 98 -7.07 -4.91 5.22
C TRP A 98 -7.60 -5.37 3.86
N ALA A 99 -8.33 -4.50 3.16
CA ALA A 99 -8.70 -4.70 1.76
C ALA A 99 -7.50 -4.65 0.80
N ASP A 100 -6.45 -3.90 1.12
CA ASP A 100 -5.30 -3.69 0.23
C ASP A 100 -4.07 -4.51 0.66
N ASP A 101 -3.06 -4.55 -0.22
CA ASP A 101 -1.74 -5.18 0.00
C ASP A 101 -1.78 -6.57 0.66
N GLY A 102 -2.83 -7.35 0.33
CA GLY A 102 -3.07 -8.69 0.88
C GLY A 102 -3.05 -8.78 2.42
N VAL A 103 -3.26 -7.68 3.14
CA VAL A 103 -3.10 -7.61 4.61
C VAL A 103 -4.02 -8.61 5.30
N LEU A 104 -5.30 -8.67 4.90
CA LEU A 104 -6.26 -9.68 5.36
C LEU A 104 -5.76 -11.12 5.11
N LYS A 105 -5.12 -11.40 3.97
CA LYS A 105 -4.62 -12.75 3.63
C LYS A 105 -3.55 -13.21 4.61
N ARG A 106 -2.62 -12.33 5.00
CA ARG A 106 -1.62 -12.61 6.05
C ARG A 106 -2.26 -12.83 7.41
N PHE A 107 -3.22 -11.97 7.78
CA PHE A 107 -3.95 -12.12 9.02
C PHE A 107 -4.69 -13.46 9.10
N ALA A 108 -5.47 -13.80 8.06
CA ALA A 108 -6.20 -15.07 7.96
C ALA A 108 -5.28 -16.29 8.06
N GLN A 109 -4.10 -16.25 7.42
CA GLN A 109 -3.08 -17.30 7.54
C GLN A 109 -2.58 -17.45 8.99
N ARG A 110 -2.21 -16.36 9.67
CA ARG A 110 -1.79 -16.41 11.10
C ARG A 110 -2.94 -16.87 12.01
N ALA A 111 -4.17 -16.39 11.79
CA ALA A 111 -5.35 -16.79 12.55
C ALA A 111 -5.67 -18.29 12.37
N LEU A 112 -5.51 -18.84 11.16
CA LEU A 112 -5.64 -20.28 10.91
C LEU A 112 -4.58 -21.12 11.65
N CYS A 113 -3.34 -20.63 11.78
CA CYS A 113 -2.32 -21.26 12.61
C CYS A 113 -2.73 -21.29 14.09
N VAL A 114 -3.14 -20.13 14.65
CA VAL A 114 -3.62 -20.01 16.04
C VAL A 114 -4.82 -20.93 16.31
N LEU A 115 -5.80 -20.96 15.40
CA LEU A 115 -6.97 -21.85 15.48
C LEU A 115 -6.56 -23.34 15.56
N ARG A 116 -5.57 -23.74 14.75
CA ARG A 116 -4.98 -25.10 14.74
C ARG A 116 -4.05 -25.38 15.93
N GLY A 117 -3.81 -24.40 16.80
CA GLY A 117 -2.91 -24.51 17.97
C GLY A 117 -1.42 -24.37 17.63
N TRP A 118 -1.09 -23.99 16.40
CA TRP A 118 0.29 -23.72 15.99
C TRP A 118 0.69 -22.33 16.47
N HIS A 119 1.75 -22.27 17.29
CA HIS A 119 2.30 -21.03 17.86
C HIS A 119 3.69 -20.81 17.26
N ASP A 120 3.92 -19.61 16.71
CA ASP A 120 5.27 -19.14 16.37
C ASP A 120 5.88 -18.48 17.62
N ALA A 121 7.18 -18.64 17.84
CA ALA A 121 7.82 -18.36 19.13
C ALA A 121 8.44 -16.95 19.24
N ASP A 122 8.78 -16.33 18.11
CA ASP A 122 9.60 -15.11 18.05
C ASP A 122 8.80 -13.85 17.60
N GLY A 123 7.50 -13.80 17.95
CA GLY A 123 6.57 -12.74 17.55
C GLY A 123 6.72 -11.41 18.31
N ALA A 124 7.60 -10.53 17.85
CA ALA A 124 7.40 -9.09 18.04
C ALA A 124 6.34 -8.58 17.04
N ASP A 125 5.45 -7.69 17.50
CA ASP A 125 4.24 -7.24 16.78
C ASP A 125 3.27 -8.38 16.38
N GLU A 126 2.63 -8.95 17.40
CA GLU A 126 1.36 -9.68 17.30
C GLU A 126 0.18 -8.69 17.19
N ASP A 127 -0.69 -8.86 16.19
CA ASP A 127 -1.91 -8.04 16.06
C ASP A 127 -2.86 -8.32 17.24
N PRO A 128 -3.50 -7.28 17.84
CA PRO A 128 -4.46 -7.45 18.93
C PRO A 128 -5.52 -8.53 18.69
N MET A 129 -6.02 -8.67 17.46
CA MET A 129 -7.02 -9.70 17.10
C MET A 129 -6.45 -11.12 17.11
N LEU A 130 -5.18 -11.32 16.73
CA LEU A 130 -4.50 -12.61 16.83
C LEU A 130 -4.23 -12.96 18.30
N LYS A 131 -3.76 -11.98 19.07
CA LYS A 131 -3.46 -12.14 20.49
C LYS A 131 -4.71 -12.51 21.29
N VAL A 132 -5.82 -11.80 21.08
CA VAL A 132 -7.13 -12.11 21.68
C VAL A 132 -7.63 -13.50 21.29
N LEU A 133 -7.47 -13.87 20.02
CA LEU A 133 -7.85 -15.18 19.52
C LEU A 133 -7.05 -16.29 20.22
N ALA A 134 -5.74 -16.12 20.39
CA ALA A 134 -4.84 -17.08 21.02
C ALA A 134 -4.99 -17.17 22.55
N GLU A 135 -5.03 -16.03 23.24
CA GLU A 135 -4.92 -15.95 24.71
C GLU A 135 -6.26 -16.05 25.45
N ASP A 136 -7.37 -15.56 24.87
CA ASP A 136 -8.67 -15.45 25.57
C ASP A 136 -9.82 -16.20 24.86
N LEU A 137 -10.17 -15.81 23.64
CA LEU A 137 -11.38 -16.31 22.95
C LEU A 137 -11.31 -17.82 22.73
N LEU A 138 -10.28 -18.31 22.05
CA LEU A 138 -10.19 -19.74 21.72
C LEU A 138 -9.99 -20.62 22.96
N PRO A 139 -9.16 -20.27 23.98
CA PRO A 139 -9.08 -21.02 25.24
C PRO A 139 -10.35 -21.03 26.08
N ARG A 140 -11.21 -20.00 26.02
CA ARG A 140 -12.53 -20.01 26.68
C ARG A 140 -13.54 -20.84 25.89
N THR A 141 -13.57 -20.67 24.57
CA THR A 141 -14.47 -21.42 23.68
C THR A 141 -14.17 -22.92 23.72
N ARG A 142 -12.90 -23.33 23.68
CA ARG A 142 -12.46 -24.73 23.88
C ARG A 142 -12.91 -25.35 25.20
N ARG A 143 -13.05 -24.56 26.27
CA ARG A 143 -13.51 -25.06 27.59
C ARG A 143 -15.03 -25.23 27.69
N LEU A 144 -15.80 -24.53 26.86
CA LEU A 144 -17.28 -24.51 26.90
C LEU A 144 -17.93 -25.29 25.75
N LEU A 145 -17.20 -25.54 24.64
CA LEU A 145 -17.66 -26.43 23.57
C LEU A 145 -17.72 -27.89 24.04
N ALA A 146 -18.75 -28.60 23.60
CA ALA A 146 -18.87 -30.04 23.82
C ALA A 146 -17.84 -30.84 23.00
N SER A 147 -17.47 -32.00 23.53
CA SER A 147 -16.49 -32.90 22.91
C SER A 147 -16.84 -33.21 21.44
N GLY A 148 -15.93 -32.88 20.53
CA GLY A 148 -16.10 -33.04 19.08
C GLY A 148 -16.64 -31.82 18.33
N LYS A 149 -17.23 -30.81 18.98
CA LYS A 149 -17.67 -29.57 18.30
C LYS A 149 -16.51 -28.62 17.94
N GLU A 150 -15.36 -28.70 18.63
CA GLU A 150 -14.21 -27.82 18.38
C GLU A 150 -13.75 -27.79 16.92
N ALA A 151 -13.61 -28.97 16.28
CA ALA A 151 -13.14 -29.06 14.89
C ALA A 151 -14.13 -28.45 13.88
N ALA A 152 -15.42 -28.47 14.18
CA ALA A 152 -16.44 -27.80 13.37
C ALA A 152 -16.32 -26.28 13.54
N PHE A 153 -16.32 -25.78 14.79
CA PHE A 153 -16.17 -24.36 15.11
C PHE A 153 -14.91 -23.74 14.49
N VAL A 154 -13.75 -24.40 14.64
CA VAL A 154 -12.48 -23.99 14.01
C VAL A 154 -12.60 -23.96 12.48
N GLY A 155 -13.30 -24.93 11.89
CA GLY A 155 -13.61 -24.94 10.46
C GLY A 155 -14.52 -23.78 10.04
N HIS A 156 -15.48 -23.38 10.88
CA HIS A 156 -16.43 -22.30 10.61
C HIS A 156 -15.74 -20.92 10.64
N VAL A 157 -14.88 -20.66 11.63
CA VAL A 157 -14.02 -19.46 11.66
C VAL A 157 -13.05 -19.47 10.46
N GLY A 158 -12.53 -20.64 10.08
CA GLY A 158 -11.67 -20.80 8.90
C GLY A 158 -12.36 -20.43 7.58
N ARG A 159 -13.55 -20.98 7.31
CA ARG A 159 -14.32 -20.65 6.09
C ARG A 159 -14.71 -19.18 6.03
N HIS A 160 -15.04 -18.57 7.18
CA HIS A 160 -15.33 -17.13 7.25
C HIS A 160 -14.13 -16.26 6.84
N LEU A 161 -12.94 -16.56 7.37
CA LEU A 161 -11.69 -15.88 6.99
C LEU A 161 -11.36 -16.09 5.50
N GLU A 162 -11.58 -17.28 4.96
CA GLU A 162 -11.39 -17.59 3.53
C GLU A 162 -12.42 -16.84 2.64
N ALA A 163 -13.68 -16.71 3.08
CA ALA A 163 -14.71 -15.96 2.37
C ALA A 163 -14.44 -14.45 2.36
N GLN A 164 -14.02 -13.89 3.50
CA GLN A 164 -13.56 -12.50 3.60
C GLN A 164 -12.35 -12.26 2.67
N CYS A 165 -11.34 -13.15 2.67
CA CYS A 165 -10.21 -13.07 1.74
C CYS A 165 -10.63 -13.11 0.27
N ARG A 166 -11.63 -13.95 -0.07
CA ARG A 166 -12.17 -14.07 -1.42
C ARG A 166 -12.89 -12.80 -1.85
N MET A 167 -13.73 -12.21 -0.98
CA MET A 167 -14.39 -10.92 -1.24
C MET A 167 -13.36 -9.82 -1.55
N VAL A 168 -12.35 -9.66 -0.67
CA VAL A 168 -11.26 -8.69 -0.83
C VAL A 168 -10.46 -8.90 -2.12
N GLY A 169 -10.17 -10.15 -2.50
CA GLY A 169 -9.47 -10.46 -3.75
C GLY A 169 -10.16 -9.90 -5.02
N HIS A 170 -11.49 -9.69 -4.97
CA HIS A 170 -12.24 -9.06 -6.05
C HIS A 170 -12.28 -7.52 -5.98
N ARG A 171 -11.90 -6.89 -4.85
CA ARG A 171 -11.82 -5.42 -4.70
C ARG A 171 -10.54 -4.82 -5.31
N VAL A 172 -9.42 -5.55 -5.25
CA VAL A 172 -8.07 -5.03 -5.63
C VAL A 172 -7.73 -5.25 -7.12
N GLY A 173 -8.37 -6.21 -7.79
CA GLY A 173 -8.37 -6.30 -9.27
C GLY A 173 -7.42 -7.32 -9.90
N GLN A 174 -7.66 -8.63 -9.69
CA GLN A 174 -7.03 -9.71 -10.48
C GLN A 174 -8.01 -10.72 -11.11
N ALA A 175 -9.31 -10.40 -11.17
CA ALA A 175 -10.29 -11.19 -11.92
C ALA A 175 -11.41 -10.29 -12.47
N ASP A 176 -12.07 -10.75 -13.54
CA ASP A 176 -13.42 -10.28 -13.87
C ASP A 176 -14.33 -10.41 -12.63
N THR A 177 -15.36 -9.56 -12.58
CA THR A 177 -16.24 -9.38 -11.41
C THR A 177 -16.66 -10.68 -10.72
N LEU A 178 -16.84 -10.64 -9.39
CA LEU A 178 -17.52 -11.70 -8.64
C LEU A 178 -18.98 -11.88 -9.16
N VAL A 179 -19.15 -12.75 -10.15
CA VAL A 179 -20.44 -13.19 -10.68
C VAL A 179 -20.81 -14.50 -9.98
N LEU A 180 -21.22 -14.37 -8.71
CA LEU A 180 -22.00 -15.43 -8.07
C LEU A 180 -23.37 -15.48 -8.73
N THR A 181 -23.83 -16.68 -9.06
CA THR A 181 -25.25 -16.93 -9.36
C THR A 181 -26.07 -17.00 -8.07
N LEU A 182 -27.40 -16.91 -8.19
CA LEU A 182 -28.36 -17.16 -7.11
C LEU A 182 -28.30 -18.59 -6.55
N GLU A 183 -27.64 -19.53 -7.25
CA GLU A 183 -27.41 -20.91 -6.79
C GLU A 183 -26.16 -21.01 -5.90
N GLU A 184 -25.09 -20.29 -6.25
CA GLU A 184 -23.83 -20.26 -5.49
C GLU A 184 -23.86 -19.30 -4.30
N TYR A 185 -24.62 -18.19 -4.43
CA TYR A 185 -24.62 -17.10 -3.46
C TYR A 185 -24.97 -17.52 -2.03
N PRO A 186 -25.99 -18.36 -1.75
CA PRO A 186 -26.37 -18.71 -0.37
C PRO A 186 -25.22 -19.35 0.42
N ALA A 187 -24.48 -20.28 -0.18
CA ALA A 187 -23.35 -20.96 0.47
C ALA A 187 -22.20 -19.99 0.73
N PHE A 188 -21.82 -19.17 -0.26
CA PHE A 188 -20.79 -18.15 -0.06
C PHE A 188 -21.20 -17.11 0.98
N ARG A 189 -22.48 -16.74 1.03
CA ARG A 189 -23.00 -15.73 1.97
C ARG A 189 -23.05 -16.25 3.41
N ALA A 190 -23.37 -17.53 3.63
CA ALA A 190 -23.33 -18.15 4.94
C ALA A 190 -21.92 -18.11 5.55
N ASP A 191 -20.89 -18.42 4.75
CA ASP A 191 -19.48 -18.31 5.18
C ASP A 191 -19.05 -16.85 5.35
N LEU A 192 -19.38 -15.95 4.39
CA LEU A 192 -19.03 -14.53 4.48
C LEU A 192 -19.67 -13.83 5.69
N PHE A 193 -20.91 -14.18 6.07
CA PHE A 193 -21.55 -13.68 7.29
C PHE A 193 -21.06 -14.39 8.58
N GLY A 194 -20.32 -15.51 8.44
CA GLY A 194 -19.86 -16.31 9.58
C GLY A 194 -21.02 -17.00 10.32
N VAL A 195 -22.13 -17.29 9.64
CA VAL A 195 -23.40 -17.61 10.33
C VAL A 195 -23.37 -18.93 11.10
N ASP A 196 -22.57 -19.91 10.65
CA ASP A 196 -22.31 -21.15 11.39
C ASP A 196 -21.53 -20.92 12.70
N ILE A 197 -20.68 -19.89 12.77
CA ILE A 197 -19.99 -19.48 14.01
C ILE A 197 -21.03 -18.98 15.01
N LEU A 198 -21.97 -18.15 14.55
CA LEU A 198 -23.08 -17.65 15.38
C LEU A 198 -23.97 -18.79 15.86
N PHE A 199 -24.29 -19.79 15.02
CA PHE A 199 -25.08 -20.94 15.43
C PHE A 199 -24.37 -21.85 16.44
N ASP A 200 -23.06 -22.08 16.28
CA ASP A 200 -22.27 -22.83 17.27
C ASP A 200 -22.21 -22.09 18.62
N LEU A 201 -22.10 -20.75 18.60
CA LEU A 201 -22.13 -19.92 19.80
C LEU A 201 -23.53 -19.89 20.45
N ILE A 202 -24.61 -19.81 19.67
CA ILE A 202 -26.00 -19.93 20.14
C ILE A 202 -26.21 -21.28 20.85
N GLU A 203 -25.73 -22.38 20.27
CA GLU A 203 -25.83 -23.71 20.88
C GLU A 203 -24.98 -23.82 22.17
N LEU A 204 -23.82 -23.16 22.23
CA LEU A 204 -22.98 -23.06 23.43
C LEU A 204 -23.69 -22.25 24.55
N VAL A 205 -24.30 -21.12 24.20
CA VAL A 205 -25.03 -20.19 25.08
C VAL A 205 -26.29 -20.83 25.69
N HIS A 206 -27.00 -21.66 24.90
CA HIS A 206 -28.23 -22.32 25.33
C HIS A 206 -28.04 -23.77 25.80
N GLU A 207 -26.82 -24.31 25.80
CA GLU A 207 -26.51 -25.69 26.19
C GLU A 207 -27.19 -26.76 25.32
N LEU A 208 -27.18 -26.55 24.00
CA LEU A 208 -27.85 -27.41 23.04
C LEU A 208 -26.85 -28.39 22.39
N GLN A 209 -27.15 -29.68 22.39
CA GLN A 209 -26.40 -30.72 21.68
C GLN A 209 -27.28 -31.39 20.61
N PRO A 210 -27.79 -30.62 19.63
CA PRO A 210 -28.60 -31.17 18.56
C PRO A 210 -27.84 -32.30 17.83
N PRO A 211 -28.54 -33.37 17.41
CA PRO A 211 -27.90 -34.50 16.75
C PRO A 211 -27.35 -34.07 15.38
N ASN A 212 -26.12 -34.45 15.06
CA ASN A 212 -25.47 -34.11 13.79
C ASN A 212 -25.69 -35.16 12.68
N THR A 213 -26.50 -36.20 12.92
CA THR A 213 -26.75 -37.29 11.95
C THR A 213 -28.20 -37.77 11.98
N GLY A 214 -28.56 -38.64 11.03
CA GLY A 214 -29.91 -39.20 10.93
C GLY A 214 -30.97 -38.17 10.53
N VAL A 215 -32.25 -38.52 10.74
CA VAL A 215 -33.39 -37.69 10.31
C VAL A 215 -33.46 -36.38 11.08
N LEU A 216 -33.19 -36.39 12.39
CA LEU A 216 -33.17 -35.18 13.22
C LEU A 216 -32.01 -34.26 12.83
N GLY A 217 -30.80 -34.79 12.62
CA GLY A 217 -29.66 -33.97 12.20
C GLY A 217 -29.81 -33.37 10.81
N ALA A 218 -30.40 -34.11 9.87
CA ALA A 218 -30.79 -33.53 8.59
C ALA A 218 -31.80 -32.38 8.76
N GLY A 219 -32.71 -32.46 9.76
CA GLY A 219 -33.61 -31.37 10.14
C GLY A 219 -32.88 -30.16 10.73
N VAL A 220 -31.91 -30.39 11.64
CA VAL A 220 -31.04 -29.35 12.20
C VAL A 220 -30.30 -28.60 11.09
N SER A 221 -29.72 -29.31 10.12
CA SER A 221 -29.05 -28.68 8.97
C SER A 221 -30.00 -27.82 8.13
N ARG A 222 -31.25 -28.26 7.92
CA ARG A 222 -32.27 -27.46 7.19
C ARG A 222 -32.74 -26.23 7.98
N LEU A 223 -32.88 -26.35 9.30
CA LEU A 223 -33.21 -25.23 10.19
C LEU A 223 -32.09 -24.19 10.24
N ARG A 224 -30.83 -24.61 10.46
CA ARG A 224 -29.64 -23.74 10.38
C ARG A 224 -29.56 -23.06 9.02
N ALA A 225 -29.65 -23.81 7.92
CA ALA A 225 -29.58 -23.23 6.57
C ALA A 225 -30.67 -22.18 6.34
N CYS A 226 -31.93 -22.45 6.72
CA CYS A 226 -33.01 -21.47 6.52
C CYS A 226 -32.90 -20.25 7.42
N ALA A 227 -32.42 -20.40 8.66
CA ALA A 227 -32.13 -19.25 9.51
C ALA A 227 -30.93 -18.45 8.99
N GLY A 228 -29.91 -19.11 8.45
CA GLY A 228 -28.69 -18.49 7.95
C GLY A 228 -28.94 -17.67 6.69
N ASP A 229 -29.71 -18.23 5.75
CA ASP A 229 -30.24 -17.51 4.59
C ASP A 229 -31.01 -16.25 5.03
N VAL A 230 -31.96 -16.36 5.97
CA VAL A 230 -32.76 -15.20 6.42
C VAL A 230 -31.89 -14.12 7.07
N LEU A 231 -30.99 -14.48 7.99
CA LEU A 231 -30.11 -13.52 8.67
C LEU A 231 -29.19 -12.79 7.67
N GLY A 232 -28.56 -13.52 6.75
CA GLY A 232 -27.70 -12.94 5.72
C GLY A 232 -28.46 -12.06 4.72
N TRP A 233 -29.61 -12.53 4.21
CA TRP A 233 -30.36 -11.83 3.16
C TRP A 233 -31.15 -10.63 3.68
N VAL A 234 -31.62 -10.67 4.94
CA VAL A 234 -32.11 -9.46 5.63
C VAL A 234 -30.97 -8.45 5.76
N ASN A 235 -29.74 -8.88 6.03
CA ASN A 235 -28.61 -7.96 5.98
C ASN A 235 -28.44 -7.34 4.59
N ASP A 236 -28.32 -8.17 3.55
CA ASP A 236 -28.10 -7.73 2.16
C ASP A 236 -29.17 -6.75 1.65
N LEU A 237 -30.42 -6.97 2.04
CA LEU A 237 -31.56 -6.14 1.64
C LEU A 237 -31.48 -4.72 2.21
N TYR A 238 -31.14 -4.58 3.50
CA TYR A 238 -31.04 -3.29 4.18
C TYR A 238 -29.63 -2.65 4.05
N SER A 239 -28.58 -3.41 3.74
CA SER A 239 -27.24 -2.88 3.42
C SER A 239 -27.09 -2.43 1.96
N LEU A 240 -28.06 -2.75 1.09
CA LEU A 240 -27.99 -2.49 -0.35
C LEU A 240 -27.63 -1.03 -0.71
N GLU A 241 -28.07 -0.03 0.07
CA GLU A 241 -27.68 1.36 -0.15
C GLU A 241 -26.16 1.57 0.01
N LYS A 242 -25.52 0.97 1.03
CA LYS A 242 -24.05 0.94 1.19
C LYS A 242 -23.40 0.18 0.04
N ASP A 243 -23.89 -1.01 -0.26
CA ASP A 243 -23.23 -1.96 -1.18
C ASP A 243 -23.29 -1.49 -2.64
N LEU A 244 -24.24 -0.62 -2.99
CA LEU A 244 -24.27 0.11 -4.26
C LEU A 244 -23.22 1.24 -4.33
N LEU A 245 -22.95 1.92 -3.21
CA LEU A 245 -22.03 3.05 -3.14
C LEU A 245 -20.57 2.61 -3.05
N LEU A 246 -20.27 1.61 -2.21
CA LEU A 246 -18.93 0.99 -2.12
C LEU A 246 -18.58 0.16 -3.36
N GLY A 247 -19.60 -0.27 -4.13
CA GLY A 247 -19.45 -1.15 -5.29
C GLY A 247 -19.44 -2.64 -4.95
N GLU A 248 -19.56 -3.03 -3.67
CA GLU A 248 -19.46 -4.42 -3.19
C GLU A 248 -20.39 -5.39 -3.96
N ASN A 249 -19.81 -6.41 -4.56
CA ASN A 249 -20.52 -7.34 -5.46
C ASN A 249 -21.15 -8.54 -4.74
N ALA A 250 -20.78 -8.78 -3.48
CA ALA A 250 -21.25 -9.86 -2.62
C ALA A 250 -22.62 -9.59 -1.95
N ASN A 251 -23.56 -8.93 -2.64
CA ASN A 251 -24.92 -8.64 -2.13
C ASN A 251 -26.00 -9.38 -2.95
N LEU A 252 -26.95 -10.05 -2.28
CA LEU A 252 -28.00 -10.85 -2.92
C LEU A 252 -28.83 -10.07 -3.95
N VAL A 253 -29.24 -8.84 -3.62
CA VAL A 253 -30.07 -8.03 -4.53
C VAL A 253 -29.26 -7.60 -5.76
N LYS A 254 -27.95 -7.34 -5.60
CA LYS A 254 -27.04 -7.08 -6.75
C LYS A 254 -26.79 -8.33 -7.59
N VAL A 255 -26.86 -9.54 -7.04
CA VAL A 255 -26.86 -10.81 -7.80
C VAL A 255 -28.19 -11.00 -8.53
N ALA A 256 -29.32 -10.84 -7.84
CA ALA A 256 -30.67 -10.98 -8.38
C ALA A 256 -30.93 -10.00 -9.55
N HIS A 257 -30.58 -8.72 -9.37
CA HIS A 257 -30.67 -7.68 -10.40
C HIS A 257 -29.94 -8.10 -11.69
N ARG A 258 -28.68 -8.54 -11.57
CA ARG A 258 -27.85 -9.01 -12.69
C ARG A 258 -28.44 -10.25 -13.36
N GLN A 259 -28.81 -11.28 -12.58
CA GLN A 259 -29.23 -12.58 -13.13
C GLN A 259 -30.66 -12.56 -13.72
N TRP A 260 -31.57 -11.76 -13.16
CA TRP A 260 -32.92 -11.61 -13.70
C TRP A 260 -33.05 -10.54 -14.79
N GLY A 261 -32.04 -9.68 -14.97
CA GLY A 261 -32.07 -8.58 -15.95
C GLY A 261 -33.21 -7.57 -15.71
N CYS A 262 -33.57 -7.37 -14.44
CA CYS A 262 -34.74 -6.61 -14.01
C CYS A 262 -34.36 -5.23 -13.43
N SER A 263 -35.34 -4.40 -13.08
CA SER A 263 -35.07 -3.14 -12.36
C SER A 263 -34.70 -3.38 -10.89
N TRP A 264 -34.04 -2.41 -10.24
CA TRP A 264 -33.67 -2.51 -8.82
C TRP A 264 -34.87 -2.77 -7.89
N GLN A 265 -36.02 -2.14 -8.14
CA GLN A 265 -37.24 -2.42 -7.38
C GLN A 265 -37.68 -3.88 -7.52
N GLN A 266 -37.65 -4.44 -8.74
CA GLN A 266 -38.02 -5.84 -8.98
C GLN A 266 -37.02 -6.83 -8.35
N ALA A 267 -35.75 -6.46 -8.26
CA ALA A 267 -34.75 -7.24 -7.54
C ALA A 267 -35.03 -7.22 -6.03
N VAL A 268 -35.34 -6.05 -5.47
CA VAL A 268 -35.74 -5.87 -4.05
C VAL A 268 -37.01 -6.66 -3.72
N ASP A 269 -38.05 -6.55 -4.55
CA ASP A 269 -39.31 -7.29 -4.42
C ASP A 269 -39.10 -8.81 -4.49
N GLY A 270 -38.31 -9.29 -5.45
CA GLY A 270 -38.03 -10.72 -5.57
C GLY A 270 -37.17 -11.27 -4.43
N VAL A 271 -36.26 -10.47 -3.87
CA VAL A 271 -35.47 -10.87 -2.69
C VAL A 271 -36.31 -10.85 -1.40
N ARG A 272 -37.24 -9.90 -1.24
CA ARG A 272 -38.28 -9.98 -0.18
C ARG A 272 -39.03 -11.31 -0.27
N ASP A 273 -39.46 -11.69 -1.47
CA ASP A 273 -40.23 -12.93 -1.66
C ASP A 273 -39.37 -14.18 -1.38
N MET A 274 -38.09 -14.19 -1.78
CA MET A 274 -37.13 -15.24 -1.39
C MET A 274 -36.96 -15.36 0.13
N ILE A 275 -36.90 -14.25 0.87
CA ILE A 275 -36.83 -14.24 2.34
C ILE A 275 -38.13 -14.80 2.94
N CYS A 276 -39.30 -14.40 2.42
CA CYS A 276 -40.61 -14.88 2.90
C CYS A 276 -40.80 -16.39 2.65
N ASP A 277 -40.40 -16.89 1.48
CA ASP A 277 -40.37 -18.33 1.17
C ASP A 277 -39.42 -19.09 2.11
N ARG A 278 -38.28 -18.48 2.47
CA ARG A 278 -37.29 -19.10 3.36
C ARG A 278 -37.76 -19.17 4.82
N VAL A 279 -38.40 -18.13 5.33
CA VAL A 279 -39.09 -18.16 6.63
C VAL A 279 -40.20 -19.20 6.63
N SER A 280 -40.98 -19.29 5.54
CA SER A 280 -42.03 -20.31 5.38
C SER A 280 -41.47 -21.74 5.35
N ALA A 281 -40.29 -21.94 4.76
CA ALA A 281 -39.59 -23.22 4.78
C ALA A 281 -39.08 -23.58 6.19
N PHE A 282 -38.52 -22.61 6.93
CA PHE A 282 -38.12 -22.78 8.33
C PHE A 282 -39.31 -23.16 9.22
N GLU A 283 -40.42 -22.43 9.11
CA GLU A 283 -41.69 -22.71 9.82
C GLU A 283 -42.21 -24.11 9.55
N LYS A 284 -42.18 -24.53 8.27
CA LYS A 284 -42.59 -25.87 7.85
C LYS A 284 -41.73 -26.96 8.50
N GLU A 285 -40.40 -26.83 8.50
CA GLU A 285 -39.50 -27.77 9.18
C GLU A 285 -39.73 -27.78 10.70
N ARG A 286 -39.84 -26.60 11.33
CA ARG A 286 -40.18 -26.43 12.75
C ARG A 286 -41.47 -27.15 13.13
N SER A 287 -42.50 -27.08 12.27
CA SER A 287 -43.79 -27.75 12.47
C SER A 287 -43.75 -29.29 12.32
N GLN A 288 -42.71 -29.83 11.67
CA GLN A 288 -42.57 -31.27 11.37
C GLN A 288 -41.65 -32.02 12.35
N LEU A 289 -41.11 -31.33 13.36
CA LEU A 289 -40.25 -31.93 14.38
C LEU A 289 -41.02 -32.95 15.26
N PRO A 290 -40.63 -34.24 15.27
CA PRO A 290 -41.37 -35.30 15.97
C PRO A 290 -41.23 -35.22 17.50
N GLY A 291 -42.09 -35.92 18.24
CA GLY A 291 -41.90 -36.43 19.61
C GLY A 291 -41.43 -35.45 20.73
N THR A 292 -42.17 -35.36 21.83
CA THR A 292 -41.93 -34.38 22.91
C THR A 292 -40.71 -34.61 23.83
N GLY A 293 -39.76 -35.51 23.50
CA GLY A 293 -38.63 -35.83 24.39
C GLY A 293 -37.40 -36.38 23.68
N GLY A 294 -36.27 -36.42 24.41
CA GLY A 294 -34.94 -36.75 23.87
C GLY A 294 -34.41 -35.65 22.95
N GLU A 295 -33.51 -36.02 22.04
CA GLU A 295 -32.89 -35.15 21.02
C GLU A 295 -33.90 -34.22 20.32
N ALA A 296 -35.12 -34.70 20.03
CA ALA A 296 -36.14 -33.93 19.34
C ALA A 296 -36.69 -32.74 20.16
N ALA A 297 -36.50 -32.73 21.49
CA ALA A 297 -36.76 -31.55 22.32
C ALA A 297 -35.66 -30.49 22.19
N GLU A 298 -34.40 -30.91 22.04
CA GLU A 298 -33.28 -29.99 21.78
C GLU A 298 -33.42 -29.34 20.41
N VAL A 299 -33.80 -30.09 19.37
CA VAL A 299 -34.04 -29.53 18.02
C VAL A 299 -35.20 -28.52 18.02
N ARG A 300 -36.26 -28.72 18.82
CA ARG A 300 -37.31 -27.70 18.99
C ARG A 300 -36.79 -26.46 19.70
N ARG A 301 -36.05 -26.61 20.81
CA ARG A 301 -35.47 -25.47 21.54
C ARG A 301 -34.49 -24.67 20.67
N LEU A 302 -33.72 -25.34 19.81
CA LEU A 302 -32.92 -24.68 18.77
C LEU A 302 -33.80 -23.91 17.77
N ALA A 303 -34.87 -24.53 17.25
CA ALA A 303 -35.80 -23.87 16.32
C ALA A 303 -36.58 -22.70 16.95
N GLU A 304 -36.79 -22.70 18.26
CA GLU A 304 -37.37 -21.60 19.03
C GLU A 304 -36.38 -20.42 19.16
N VAL A 305 -35.12 -20.68 19.52
CA VAL A 305 -34.08 -19.65 19.60
C VAL A 305 -33.75 -19.06 18.23
N LEU A 306 -33.62 -19.88 17.19
CA LEU A 306 -33.39 -19.40 15.82
C LEU A 306 -34.59 -18.59 15.29
N ALA A 307 -35.82 -18.91 15.69
CA ALA A 307 -37.00 -18.12 15.34
C ALA A 307 -36.99 -16.73 15.99
N ALA A 308 -36.60 -16.64 17.27
CA ALA A 308 -36.46 -15.37 17.97
C ALA A 308 -35.35 -14.52 17.34
N ALA A 309 -34.16 -15.09 17.11
CA ALA A 309 -33.04 -14.39 16.49
C ALA A 309 -33.39 -13.78 15.13
N MET A 310 -34.11 -14.50 14.25
CA MET A 310 -34.57 -13.93 12.97
C MET A 310 -35.54 -12.75 13.15
N ALA A 311 -36.43 -12.80 14.14
CA ALA A 311 -37.41 -11.75 14.40
C ALA A 311 -36.76 -10.51 15.03
N ASP A 312 -35.89 -10.70 16.03
CA ASP A 312 -35.20 -9.63 16.75
C ASP A 312 -34.18 -8.90 15.83
N VAL A 313 -33.48 -9.63 14.97
CA VAL A 313 -32.58 -9.03 13.95
C VAL A 313 -33.37 -8.24 12.91
N LEU A 314 -34.54 -8.70 12.46
CA LEU A 314 -35.41 -7.91 11.57
C LEU A 314 -35.89 -6.62 12.26
N ALA A 315 -36.31 -6.70 13.53
CA ALA A 315 -36.76 -5.53 14.29
C ALA A 315 -35.63 -4.49 14.46
N TRP A 316 -34.39 -4.92 14.72
CA TRP A 316 -33.22 -4.04 14.73
C TRP A 316 -32.96 -3.41 13.35
N HIS A 317 -33.00 -4.22 12.28
CA HIS A 317 -32.88 -3.76 10.89
C HIS A 317 -33.90 -2.67 10.50
N GLN A 318 -35.08 -2.67 11.13
CA GLN A 318 -36.15 -1.71 10.90
C GLN A 318 -36.09 -0.45 11.79
N THR A 319 -35.29 -0.46 12.85
CA THR A 319 -35.25 0.62 13.87
C THR A 319 -33.91 1.34 13.97
N SER A 320 -32.80 0.68 13.62
CA SER A 320 -31.47 1.29 13.63
C SER A 320 -31.08 1.85 12.27
N SER A 321 -30.75 3.15 12.25
CA SER A 321 -29.93 3.71 11.17
C SER A 321 -28.58 2.99 11.11
N ARG A 322 -28.07 2.87 9.89
CA ARG A 322 -26.65 2.60 9.61
C ARG A 322 -26.02 3.60 8.62
N TYR A 323 -26.83 4.20 7.75
CA TYR A 323 -26.37 5.07 6.64
C TYR A 323 -27.33 6.26 6.36
N HIS A 324 -28.26 6.59 7.27
CA HIS A 324 -29.36 7.51 6.92
C HIS A 324 -29.02 8.99 7.12
N TRP A 325 -29.24 9.77 6.06
CA TRP A 325 -29.34 11.22 6.13
C TRP A 325 -30.46 11.66 7.09
N HIS A 326 -30.17 12.65 7.95
CA HIS A 326 -31.07 13.09 9.00
C HIS A 326 -32.38 13.69 8.45
N GLY A 327 -33.52 13.10 8.82
CA GLY A 327 -34.84 13.53 8.33
C GLY A 327 -35.31 12.90 7.00
N ARG A 328 -34.60 11.88 6.50
CA ARG A 328 -35.06 11.02 5.40
C ARG A 328 -36.10 9.99 5.89
N PRO A 329 -37.16 9.67 5.14
CA PRO A 329 -37.99 8.49 5.39
C PRO A 329 -37.18 7.20 5.14
N VAL A 330 -37.11 6.31 6.13
CA VAL A 330 -36.33 5.05 6.09
C VAL A 330 -36.65 4.18 4.87
N ALA A 331 -37.92 4.15 4.45
CA ALA A 331 -38.38 3.26 3.38
C ALA A 331 -37.89 3.62 1.96
N ALA A 332 -37.45 4.84 1.67
CA ALA A 332 -37.22 5.30 0.29
C ALA A 332 -35.73 5.57 -0.03
N VAL A 333 -35.10 4.67 -0.80
CA VAL A 333 -33.69 4.71 -1.18
C VAL A 333 -33.47 5.42 -2.53
N ASP A 334 -32.34 6.13 -2.62
CA ASP A 334 -31.92 7.00 -3.73
C ASP A 334 -30.42 7.25 -3.54
N THR A 335 -29.56 6.58 -4.31
CA THR A 335 -28.10 6.64 -4.14
C THR A 335 -27.50 8.01 -4.47
N ARG A 336 -28.28 8.91 -5.10
CA ARG A 336 -27.90 10.32 -5.31
C ARG A 336 -28.13 11.17 -4.07
N ARG A 337 -28.78 10.62 -3.04
CA ARG A 337 -29.13 11.27 -1.76
C ARG A 337 -28.46 10.63 -0.54
N THR A 338 -27.45 9.81 -0.79
CA THR A 338 -26.62 9.17 0.22
C THR A 338 -25.20 9.73 0.09
N PRO A 339 -24.60 10.30 1.15
CA PRO A 339 -23.21 10.70 1.12
C PRO A 339 -22.28 9.48 1.23
N LEU A 340 -21.05 9.63 0.75
CA LEU A 340 -19.97 8.69 1.03
C LEU A 340 -19.33 9.07 2.38
N SER A 341 -18.98 8.09 3.22
CA SER A 341 -18.26 8.35 4.47
C SER A 341 -16.82 8.80 4.18
N LEU A 342 -16.28 9.66 5.05
CA LEU A 342 -14.88 10.08 4.97
C LEU A 342 -13.90 8.98 5.39
N MET A 343 -14.37 7.86 5.96
CA MET A 343 -13.55 6.70 6.32
C MET A 343 -13.42 5.65 5.21
N TRP A 344 -14.16 5.78 4.11
CA TRP A 344 -14.15 4.78 3.04
C TRP A 344 -12.95 4.96 2.11
N THR A 345 -12.28 3.87 1.71
CA THR A 345 -11.07 3.92 0.84
C THR A 345 -11.33 4.62 -0.50
N GLN A 346 -12.58 4.66 -0.98
CA GLN A 346 -12.99 5.44 -2.15
C GLN A 346 -12.79 6.95 -1.93
N PHE A 347 -13.02 7.47 -0.73
CA PHE A 347 -12.75 8.87 -0.37
C PHE A 347 -11.24 9.15 -0.27
N GLU A 348 -10.44 8.19 0.21
CA GLU A 348 -8.97 8.32 0.21
C GLU A 348 -8.40 8.36 -1.22
N ARG A 349 -8.94 7.53 -2.12
CA ARG A 349 -8.48 7.40 -3.52
C ARG A 349 -8.93 8.55 -4.42
N ASP A 350 -10.18 9.01 -4.30
CA ASP A 350 -10.65 10.25 -4.94
C ASP A 350 -11.72 10.95 -4.06
N PRO A 351 -11.33 11.94 -3.25
CA PRO A 351 -12.27 12.69 -2.41
C PRO A 351 -13.14 13.66 -3.23
N PHE A 352 -12.81 13.94 -4.49
CA PHE A 352 -13.43 15.04 -5.24
C PHE A 352 -14.87 14.75 -5.69
N PRO A 353 -15.25 13.56 -6.20
CA PRO A 353 -16.65 13.14 -6.37
C PRO A 353 -17.48 13.36 -5.11
N CYS A 354 -16.91 13.08 -3.93
CA CYS A 354 -17.56 13.29 -2.64
C CYS A 354 -17.80 14.79 -2.41
N THR A 355 -16.77 15.64 -2.56
CA THR A 355 -16.90 17.11 -2.41
C THR A 355 -17.91 17.73 -3.39
N ARG A 356 -17.97 17.25 -4.63
CA ARG A 356 -18.96 17.69 -5.65
C ARG A 356 -20.38 17.25 -5.29
N GLY A 357 -20.54 16.06 -4.70
CA GLY A 357 -21.83 15.58 -4.18
C GLY A 357 -22.30 16.38 -2.96
N CYS A 358 -21.37 16.74 -2.06
CA CYS A 358 -21.64 17.34 -0.76
C CYS A 358 -22.42 18.67 -0.78
N ALA A 359 -22.50 19.40 -1.89
CA ALA A 359 -23.42 20.54 -2.01
C ALA A 359 -24.90 20.14 -1.75
N HIS A 360 -25.27 18.88 -2.03
CA HIS A 360 -26.59 18.30 -1.69
C HIS A 360 -26.68 17.86 -0.21
N PHE A 361 -25.55 17.74 0.47
CA PHE A 361 -25.38 17.21 1.83
C PHE A 361 -24.72 18.23 2.77
N PRO A 362 -25.33 19.41 3.01
CA PRO A 362 -24.69 20.50 3.75
C PRO A 362 -24.44 20.20 5.24
N LEU A 363 -25.21 19.29 5.86
CA LEU A 363 -25.10 18.83 7.24
C LEU A 363 -25.58 17.37 7.33
N MET A 364 -24.67 16.42 7.47
CA MET A 364 -24.97 14.98 7.59
C MET A 364 -24.38 14.39 8.88
N ARG A 365 -24.84 13.19 9.25
CA ARG A 365 -24.14 12.33 10.22
C ARG A 365 -23.28 11.34 9.43
N ASP A 366 -21.99 11.26 9.74
CA ASP A 366 -21.08 10.25 9.24
C ASP A 366 -20.89 9.22 10.36
N GLU A 367 -21.63 8.10 10.29
CA GLU A 367 -21.65 7.08 11.34
C GLU A 367 -20.28 6.39 11.53
N PRO A 368 -19.56 5.95 10.47
CA PRO A 368 -18.19 5.43 10.59
C PRO A 368 -17.18 6.40 11.21
N LEU A 369 -17.20 7.69 10.83
CA LEU A 369 -16.30 8.72 11.38
C LEU A 369 -16.67 9.14 12.82
N ASP A 370 -17.87 8.81 13.27
CA ASP A 370 -18.45 9.28 14.52
C ASP A 370 -18.52 10.83 14.64
N ALA A 371 -18.85 11.50 13.52
CA ALA A 371 -18.96 12.96 13.46
C ALA A 371 -20.21 13.44 12.68
N TRP A 372 -20.50 14.73 12.83
CA TRP A 372 -21.36 15.49 11.91
C TRP A 372 -20.51 16.15 10.85
N VAL A 373 -20.80 15.92 9.57
CA VAL A 373 -20.08 16.50 8.44
C VAL A 373 -20.81 17.74 7.94
N VAL A 374 -20.11 18.88 7.89
CA VAL A 374 -20.59 20.15 7.32
C VAL A 374 -19.73 20.56 6.13
N SER A 375 -20.37 20.97 5.04
CA SER A 375 -19.72 20.90 3.71
C SER A 375 -19.94 22.10 2.78
N ARG A 376 -20.99 22.91 2.97
CA ARG A 376 -21.18 24.19 2.25
C ARG A 376 -20.31 25.29 2.84
N TYR A 377 -19.86 26.21 2.00
CA TYR A 377 -18.98 27.32 2.37
C TYR A 377 -19.53 28.14 3.54
N ARG A 378 -20.83 28.48 3.49
CA ARG A 378 -21.53 29.23 4.53
C ARG A 378 -21.60 28.50 5.89
N ASP A 379 -21.81 27.18 5.87
CA ASP A 379 -22.03 26.36 7.06
C ASP A 379 -20.68 26.01 7.71
N VAL A 380 -19.67 25.65 6.89
CA VAL A 380 -18.27 25.50 7.32
C VAL A 380 -17.72 26.81 7.89
N ARG A 381 -17.95 27.95 7.23
CA ARG A 381 -17.51 29.26 7.73
C ARG A 381 -18.15 29.60 9.07
N ALA A 382 -19.45 29.32 9.24
CA ALA A 382 -20.14 29.51 10.52
C ALA A 382 -19.51 28.62 11.62
N ALA A 383 -19.26 27.34 11.34
CA ALA A 383 -18.62 26.41 12.28
C ALA A 383 -17.15 26.77 12.60
N LEU A 384 -16.43 27.47 11.72
CA LEU A 384 -15.07 27.94 11.97
C LEU A 384 -15.00 29.32 12.68
N CYS A 385 -16.08 30.11 12.66
CA CYS A 385 -16.12 31.46 13.24
C CYS A 385 -16.90 31.57 14.56
N ASP A 386 -17.87 30.70 14.82
CA ASP A 386 -18.74 30.77 16.00
C ASP A 386 -18.07 30.06 17.21
N PRO A 387 -17.85 30.76 18.34
CA PRO A 387 -17.10 30.23 19.49
C PRO A 387 -17.81 29.09 20.24
N ARG A 388 -19.04 28.71 19.85
CA ARG A 388 -19.72 27.50 20.34
C ARG A 388 -19.17 26.21 19.71
N PHE A 389 -18.44 26.33 18.59
CA PHE A 389 -17.62 25.28 18.02
C PHE A 389 -16.19 25.44 18.54
N THR A 390 -15.84 24.70 19.59
CA THR A 390 -14.56 24.79 20.28
C THR A 390 -13.50 23.88 19.64
N SER A 391 -12.24 24.12 20.01
CA SER A 391 -11.10 23.25 19.73
C SER A 391 -10.96 22.06 20.69
N ASP A 392 -11.96 21.78 21.54
CA ASP A 392 -11.82 20.83 22.67
C ASP A 392 -11.60 19.39 22.19
N ASN A 393 -11.94 19.08 20.93
CA ASN A 393 -11.61 17.82 20.26
C ASN A 393 -10.10 17.49 20.25
N TYR A 394 -9.23 18.50 20.25
CA TYR A 394 -7.79 18.27 20.25
C TYR A 394 -7.26 17.67 21.56
N SER A 395 -8.04 17.72 22.65
CA SER A 395 -7.73 17.06 23.92
C SER A 395 -7.67 15.53 23.81
N TRP A 396 -8.42 14.93 22.87
CA TRP A 396 -8.37 13.49 22.55
C TRP A 396 -7.63 13.17 21.24
N GLN A 397 -7.64 14.08 20.24
CA GLN A 397 -6.87 13.88 18.99
C GLN A 397 -5.36 14.09 19.13
N SER A 398 -4.92 14.92 20.07
CA SER A 398 -3.48 15.29 20.19
C SER A 398 -2.97 15.33 21.63
N GLY A 399 -3.83 15.65 22.60
CA GLY A 399 -3.53 15.71 24.03
C GLY A 399 -2.80 14.47 24.60
N PRO A 400 -3.16 13.21 24.24
CA PRO A 400 -2.46 12.04 24.77
C PRO A 400 -1.01 11.91 24.26
N MET A 401 -0.75 12.39 23.04
CA MET A 401 0.55 12.32 22.38
C MET A 401 1.45 13.49 22.77
N VAL A 402 1.04 14.72 22.48
CA VAL A 402 1.86 15.93 22.63
C VAL A 402 1.51 16.79 23.85
N GLY A 403 0.47 16.43 24.60
CA GLY A 403 -0.07 17.29 25.66
C GLY A 403 -0.87 18.47 25.11
N ARG A 404 -1.19 19.41 26.00
CA ARG A 404 -2.06 20.56 25.70
C ARG A 404 -1.31 21.63 24.91
N ILE A 405 -1.56 21.68 23.61
CA ILE A 405 -0.85 22.52 22.62
C ILE A 405 -1.75 23.65 22.07
N LEU A 406 -1.15 24.61 21.34
CA LEU A 406 -1.83 25.78 20.76
C LEU A 406 -3.14 25.45 20.03
N LEU A 407 -3.20 24.29 19.38
CA LEU A 407 -4.32 23.84 18.55
C LEU A 407 -5.61 23.55 19.37
N GLU A 408 -5.45 23.13 20.62
CA GLU A 408 -6.54 22.87 21.58
C GLU A 408 -7.01 24.16 22.29
N MET A 409 -6.13 25.16 22.39
CA MET A 409 -6.35 26.35 23.20
C MET A 409 -7.38 27.30 22.58
N ASN A 410 -8.21 27.92 23.43
CA ASN A 410 -9.24 28.86 23.02
C ASN A 410 -8.95 30.29 23.55
N GLY A 411 -9.53 31.31 22.93
CA GLY A 411 -9.58 32.68 23.46
C GLY A 411 -8.23 33.31 23.83
N SER A 412 -8.12 33.79 25.08
CA SER A 412 -6.94 34.50 25.60
C SER A 412 -5.71 33.61 25.72
N GLU A 413 -5.89 32.34 26.06
CA GLU A 413 -4.80 31.37 26.23
C GLU A 413 -4.09 31.10 24.89
N HIS A 414 -4.86 30.76 23.83
CA HIS A 414 -4.33 30.68 22.47
C HIS A 414 -3.64 31.98 22.04
N THR A 415 -4.21 33.14 22.40
CA THR A 415 -3.60 34.44 22.08
C THR A 415 -2.24 34.63 22.74
N ALA A 416 -2.08 34.22 24.00
CA ALA A 416 -0.82 34.30 24.73
C ALA A 416 0.25 33.33 24.18
N HIS A 417 -0.10 32.05 24.01
CA HIS A 417 0.83 31.05 23.43
C HIS A 417 1.24 31.44 21.99
N ARG A 418 0.32 31.97 21.18
CA ARG A 418 0.64 32.48 19.83
C ARG A 418 1.56 33.71 19.84
N ALA A 419 1.53 34.53 20.90
CA ALA A 419 2.42 35.68 21.04
C ALA A 419 3.88 35.27 21.34
N VAL A 420 4.11 34.11 21.96
CA VAL A 420 5.46 33.55 22.18
C VAL A 420 6.13 33.23 20.84
N MET A 421 5.46 32.47 19.96
CA MET A 421 5.99 32.03 18.67
C MET A 421 6.06 33.14 17.60
N SER A 422 5.15 34.12 17.67
CA SER A 422 4.97 35.16 16.63
C SER A 422 6.24 35.88 16.13
N PRO A 423 7.28 36.18 16.94
CA PRO A 423 8.44 36.92 16.46
C PRO A 423 9.40 36.15 15.53
N ALA A 424 9.49 34.81 15.63
CA ALA A 424 10.31 34.01 14.71
C ALA A 424 9.85 34.17 13.25
N PHE A 425 8.56 34.40 13.05
CA PHE A 425 7.92 34.61 11.76
C PHE A 425 7.81 36.10 11.36
N ARG A 426 8.65 37.00 11.93
CA ARG A 426 8.59 38.45 11.67
C ARG A 426 9.99 39.09 11.55
N GLY A 427 10.03 40.25 10.89
CA GLY A 427 11.22 41.11 10.85
C GLY A 427 12.48 40.38 10.33
N ARG A 428 13.60 40.54 11.04
CA ARG A 428 14.90 39.97 10.64
C ARG A 428 14.90 38.45 10.61
N ALA A 429 14.22 37.78 11.54
CA ALA A 429 14.12 36.31 11.57
C ALA A 429 13.43 35.78 10.30
N LEU A 430 12.31 36.39 9.88
CA LEU A 430 11.64 36.07 8.62
C LEU A 430 12.52 36.32 7.39
N THR A 431 13.35 37.37 7.39
CA THR A 431 14.30 37.63 6.29
C THR A 431 15.39 36.56 6.22
N ALA A 432 15.98 36.16 7.35
CA ALA A 432 16.97 35.09 7.40
C ALA A 432 16.38 33.73 6.97
N LEU A 433 15.18 33.41 7.46
CA LEU A 433 14.44 32.21 7.11
C LEU A 433 14.13 32.14 5.60
N ARG A 434 13.72 33.26 5.00
CA ARG A 434 13.52 33.35 3.54
C ARG A 434 14.81 33.07 2.77
N GLY A 435 15.96 33.56 3.25
CA GLY A 435 17.27 33.25 2.66
C GLY A 435 17.52 31.74 2.64
N ALA A 436 17.52 31.10 3.82
CA ALA A 436 17.73 29.65 3.95
C ALA A 436 16.72 28.81 3.14
N ALA A 437 15.47 29.26 3.03
CA ALA A 437 14.45 28.62 2.21
C ALA A 437 14.73 28.75 0.69
N PHE A 438 15.24 29.88 0.22
CA PHE A 438 15.67 30.05 -1.17
C PHE A 438 16.94 29.24 -1.46
N ASP A 439 17.94 29.28 -0.59
CA ASP A 439 19.19 28.52 -0.74
C ASP A 439 18.91 27.01 -0.86
N ALA A 440 18.05 26.48 0.03
CA ALA A 440 17.61 25.08 -0.01
C ALA A 440 16.76 24.76 -1.27
N ALA A 441 15.91 25.69 -1.71
CA ALA A 441 15.10 25.49 -2.92
C ALA A 441 15.96 25.50 -4.21
N GLU A 442 16.98 26.36 -4.32
CA GLU A 442 17.92 26.33 -5.45
C GLU A 442 18.80 25.06 -5.43
N GLU A 443 19.22 24.58 -4.24
CA GLU A 443 19.93 23.30 -4.10
C GLU A 443 19.07 22.11 -4.56
N LEU A 444 17.84 22.01 -4.07
CA LEU A 444 16.91 20.92 -4.40
C LEU A 444 16.50 20.95 -5.88
N ALA A 445 16.15 22.14 -6.41
CA ALA A 445 15.83 22.30 -7.83
C ALA A 445 17.03 22.00 -8.74
N GLY A 446 18.24 22.38 -8.34
CA GLY A 446 19.48 22.06 -9.05
C GLY A 446 19.75 20.55 -9.11
N ARG A 447 19.52 19.83 -8.00
CA ARG A 447 19.62 18.35 -7.98
C ARG A 447 18.55 17.70 -8.86
N ALA A 448 17.29 18.11 -8.75
CA ALA A 448 16.20 17.61 -9.59
C ALA A 448 16.43 17.84 -11.10
N ALA A 449 16.98 19.00 -11.49
CA ALA A 449 17.35 19.28 -12.88
C ALA A 449 18.52 18.42 -13.39
N GLU A 450 19.52 18.14 -12.55
CA GLU A 450 20.64 17.24 -12.88
C GLU A 450 20.18 15.78 -13.01
N GLU A 451 19.26 15.33 -12.15
CA GLU A 451 18.59 14.02 -12.28
C GLU A 451 17.85 13.88 -13.60
N VAL A 452 17.01 14.86 -13.97
CA VAL A 452 16.34 14.90 -15.28
C VAL A 452 17.35 14.89 -16.43
N ARG A 453 18.48 15.60 -16.31
CA ARG A 453 19.55 15.63 -17.33
C ARG A 453 20.28 14.28 -17.48
N LEU A 454 20.36 13.48 -16.43
CA LEU A 454 21.07 12.19 -16.40
C LEU A 454 20.15 10.98 -16.67
N GLN A 455 18.89 11.04 -16.25
CA GLN A 455 17.96 9.91 -16.21
C GLN A 455 16.70 10.13 -17.07
N GLY A 456 16.41 11.37 -17.47
CA GLY A 456 15.21 11.76 -18.25
C GLY A 456 14.01 12.15 -17.39
N SER A 457 14.03 11.89 -16.08
CA SER A 457 12.97 12.22 -15.12
C SER A 457 13.52 12.35 -13.69
N THR A 458 12.69 12.88 -12.79
CA THR A 458 12.88 12.91 -11.31
C THR A 458 11.49 12.85 -10.68
N ASP A 459 11.38 12.35 -9.44
CA ASP A 459 10.17 12.52 -8.63
C ASP A 459 10.28 13.78 -7.77
N LEU A 460 9.56 14.84 -8.16
CA LEU A 460 9.55 16.11 -7.43
C LEU A 460 8.89 16.01 -6.04
N VAL A 461 8.12 14.96 -5.74
CA VAL A 461 7.54 14.78 -4.40
C VAL A 461 8.65 14.44 -3.41
N THR A 462 9.41 13.37 -3.66
CA THR A 462 10.52 12.97 -2.77
C THR A 462 11.77 13.84 -2.93
N SER A 463 12.12 14.29 -4.15
CA SER A 463 13.37 15.05 -4.38
C SER A 463 13.30 16.52 -3.97
N PHE A 464 12.10 17.12 -3.90
CA PHE A 464 11.90 18.53 -3.60
C PHE A 464 10.83 18.79 -2.53
N CYS A 465 9.59 18.30 -2.73
CA CYS A 465 8.44 18.72 -1.92
C CYS A 465 8.53 18.26 -0.46
N GLN A 466 9.00 17.03 -0.19
CA GLN A 466 9.19 16.50 1.17
C GLN A 466 10.42 17.09 1.88
N GLU A 467 11.44 17.49 1.12
CA GLU A 467 12.73 17.94 1.68
C GLU A 467 12.73 19.44 2.03
N LEU A 468 12.16 20.31 1.19
CA LEU A 468 12.20 21.76 1.41
C LEU A 468 11.52 22.18 2.74
N PRO A 469 10.28 21.77 3.07
CA PRO A 469 9.58 22.26 4.25
C PRO A 469 10.20 21.80 5.58
N ILE A 470 10.67 20.56 5.65
CA ILE A 470 11.30 20.03 6.87
C ILE A 470 12.65 20.71 7.14
N ARG A 471 13.47 20.95 6.10
CA ARG A 471 14.73 21.72 6.21
C ARG A 471 14.48 23.17 6.67
N VAL A 472 13.41 23.79 6.18
CA VAL A 472 12.98 25.12 6.62
C VAL A 472 12.53 25.09 8.09
N MET A 473 11.77 24.08 8.53
CA MET A 473 11.26 24.03 9.90
C MET A 473 12.31 23.64 10.95
N THR A 474 13.27 22.76 10.63
CA THR A 474 14.43 22.50 11.51
C THR A 474 15.26 23.78 11.71
N ALA A 475 15.48 24.55 10.65
CA ALA A 475 16.15 25.85 10.72
C ALA A 475 15.38 26.87 11.60
N VAL A 476 14.04 26.98 11.50
CA VAL A 476 13.23 27.83 12.40
C VAL A 476 13.44 27.47 13.86
N LEU A 477 13.46 26.18 14.17
CA LEU A 477 13.62 25.65 15.53
C LEU A 477 15.07 25.70 16.03
N GLY A 478 16.05 26.07 15.20
CA GLY A 478 17.46 26.05 15.57
C GLY A 478 18.02 24.62 15.79
N LEU A 479 17.42 23.63 15.12
CA LEU A 479 17.84 22.23 15.10
C LEU A 479 18.80 21.96 13.91
N PRO A 480 19.62 20.90 13.95
CA PRO A 480 20.42 20.47 12.80
C PRO A 480 19.53 20.19 11.58
N VAL A 481 19.86 20.80 10.44
CA VAL A 481 19.09 20.62 9.19
C VAL A 481 19.22 19.18 8.67
N ASP A 482 20.40 18.56 8.86
CA ASP A 482 20.72 17.20 8.44
C ASP A 482 19.96 16.10 9.22
N ASP A 483 19.34 16.42 10.38
CA ASP A 483 18.45 15.49 11.10
C ASP A 483 17.05 15.35 10.43
N ALA A 484 16.74 16.13 9.39
CA ALA A 484 15.43 16.09 8.72
C ALA A 484 14.94 14.68 8.31
N PRO A 485 15.77 13.77 7.74
CA PRO A 485 15.35 12.41 7.41
C PRO A 485 15.04 11.54 8.64
N ARG A 486 15.62 11.86 9.81
CA ARG A 486 15.37 11.18 11.09
C ARG A 486 14.10 11.69 11.76
N LEU A 487 13.78 12.98 11.60
CA LEU A 487 12.57 13.61 12.13
C LEU A 487 11.30 13.22 11.35
N ARG A 488 11.42 12.97 10.03
CA ARG A 488 10.29 12.68 9.13
C ARG A 488 9.41 11.50 9.57
N PRO A 489 9.94 10.30 9.90
CA PRO A 489 9.13 9.20 10.42
C PRO A 489 8.33 9.56 11.67
N TRP A 490 8.88 10.39 12.57
CA TRP A 490 8.24 10.74 13.82
C TRP A 490 7.07 11.72 13.64
N TYR A 491 7.25 12.78 12.84
CA TYR A 491 6.12 13.70 12.59
C TYR A 491 5.05 13.07 11.69
N ASN A 492 5.43 12.18 10.75
CA ASN A 492 4.45 11.43 9.95
C ASN A 492 3.57 10.54 10.83
N ALA A 493 4.15 9.75 11.74
CA ALA A 493 3.39 8.94 12.69
C ALA A 493 2.52 9.80 13.63
N GLY A 494 3.00 11.00 14.01
CA GLY A 494 2.19 11.97 14.76
C GLY A 494 1.03 12.57 13.95
N MET A 495 1.20 12.80 12.65
CA MET A 495 0.10 13.20 11.77
C MET A 495 -0.92 12.08 11.60
N SER A 496 -0.50 10.82 11.45
CA SER A 496 -1.40 9.67 11.46
C SER A 496 -2.19 9.56 12.77
N PHE A 497 -1.57 9.79 13.93
CA PHE A 497 -2.25 9.82 15.23
C PHE A 497 -3.36 10.87 15.29
N VAL A 498 -3.09 12.10 14.82
CA VAL A 498 -4.07 13.22 14.88
C VAL A 498 -5.17 13.06 13.82
N ALA A 499 -4.87 12.42 12.68
CA ALA A 499 -5.82 12.10 11.62
C ALA A 499 -6.66 10.83 11.90
N ASP A 500 -6.27 10.01 12.86
CA ASP A 500 -7.01 8.81 13.28
C ASP A 500 -8.19 9.17 14.20
N HIS A 501 -9.30 9.54 13.58
CA HIS A 501 -10.54 9.88 14.26
C HIS A 501 -11.24 8.66 14.90
N ARG A 502 -10.92 7.44 14.42
CA ARG A 502 -11.46 6.17 14.93
C ARG A 502 -10.68 5.65 16.15
N GLN A 503 -9.44 6.11 16.31
CA GLN A 503 -8.51 5.71 17.37
C GLN A 503 -8.13 4.21 17.29
N ASP A 504 -7.72 3.72 16.12
CA ASP A 504 -7.11 2.39 15.99
C ASP A 504 -5.92 2.25 16.97
N PRO A 505 -5.96 1.29 17.91
CA PRO A 505 -4.94 1.20 18.96
C PRO A 505 -3.51 1.03 18.44
N ALA A 506 -3.31 0.38 17.29
CA ALA A 506 -1.98 0.25 16.68
C ALA A 506 -1.47 1.60 16.13
N THR A 507 -2.35 2.37 15.49
CA THR A 507 -2.05 3.71 14.96
C THR A 507 -1.79 4.71 16.08
N LEU A 508 -2.60 4.67 17.14
CA LEU A 508 -2.32 5.43 18.37
C LEU A 508 -0.96 5.05 18.97
N GLN A 509 -0.66 3.77 19.13
CA GLN A 509 0.61 3.32 19.74
C GLN A 509 1.83 3.79 18.93
N ARG A 510 1.80 3.68 17.59
CA ARG A 510 2.87 4.19 16.71
C ARG A 510 3.11 5.69 16.91
N GLY A 511 2.06 6.50 17.03
CA GLY A 511 2.18 7.93 17.32
C GLY A 511 2.74 8.25 18.70
N LEU A 512 2.33 7.49 19.74
CA LEU A 512 2.88 7.64 21.09
C LEU A 512 4.38 7.31 21.15
N ASP A 513 4.84 6.25 20.46
CA ASP A 513 6.25 5.87 20.44
C ASP A 513 7.11 6.82 19.59
N ALA A 514 6.58 7.30 18.46
CA ALA A 514 7.17 8.38 17.69
C ALA A 514 7.32 9.67 18.52
N SER A 515 6.31 10.03 19.31
CA SER A 515 6.36 11.19 20.20
C SER A 515 7.42 11.03 21.30
N LYS A 516 7.54 9.84 21.92
CA LYS A 516 8.62 9.54 22.88
C LYS A 516 10.01 9.73 22.25
N ALA A 517 10.21 9.19 21.04
CA ALA A 517 11.47 9.29 20.32
C ALA A 517 11.83 10.74 19.95
N LEU A 518 10.87 11.51 19.47
CA LEU A 518 11.03 12.95 19.20
C LEU A 518 11.30 13.75 20.48
N PHE A 519 10.64 13.44 21.59
CA PHE A 519 10.80 14.18 22.85
C PHE A 519 12.19 13.94 23.46
N ALA A 520 12.68 12.69 23.43
CA ALA A 520 14.04 12.34 23.84
C ALA A 520 15.12 12.91 22.90
N TYR A 521 14.80 13.16 21.62
CA TYR A 521 15.68 13.92 20.72
C TYR A 521 15.71 15.42 21.08
N LEU A 522 14.57 16.03 21.40
CA LEU A 522 14.46 17.45 21.70
C LEU A 522 15.07 17.83 23.07
N GLU A 523 15.07 16.92 24.05
CA GLU A 523 15.60 17.11 25.41
C GLU A 523 16.99 17.78 25.47
N PRO A 524 18.07 17.25 24.85
CA PRO A 524 19.39 17.89 24.87
C PRO A 524 19.43 19.25 24.14
N HIS A 525 18.55 19.49 23.16
CA HIS A 525 18.44 20.80 22.51
C HIS A 525 17.72 21.82 23.41
N ILE A 526 16.70 21.39 24.17
CA ILE A 526 16.00 22.21 25.16
C ILE A 526 16.95 22.63 26.28
N ASP A 527 17.71 21.68 26.85
CA ASP A 527 18.72 21.96 27.88
C ASP A 527 19.76 22.97 27.40
N ALA A 528 20.30 22.77 26.18
CA ALA A 528 21.24 23.70 25.58
C ALA A 528 20.66 25.11 25.44
N ARG A 529 19.39 25.26 25.03
CA ARG A 529 18.74 26.58 24.89
C ARG A 529 18.22 27.18 26.20
N ARG A 530 18.08 26.39 27.27
CA ARG A 530 17.87 26.91 28.63
C ARG A 530 19.17 27.43 29.25
N ALA A 531 20.31 26.80 28.94
CA ALA A 531 21.63 27.24 29.39
C ALA A 531 22.18 28.43 28.58
N GLU A 532 22.10 28.37 27.25
CA GLU A 532 22.60 29.41 26.33
C GLU A 532 21.60 29.67 25.18
N PRO A 533 20.66 30.62 25.37
CA PRO A 533 19.65 30.97 24.36
C PRO A 533 20.25 31.58 23.07
N GLY A 534 19.76 31.13 21.92
CA GLY A 534 20.04 31.66 20.59
C GLY A 534 18.95 32.59 20.03
N ASP A 535 19.09 32.99 18.76
CA ASP A 535 18.11 33.78 17.99
C ASP A 535 17.20 32.86 17.15
N ASP A 536 16.61 31.85 17.80
CA ASP A 536 15.79 30.79 17.19
C ASP A 536 14.49 30.52 17.98
N LEU A 537 13.54 29.81 17.37
CA LEU A 537 12.22 29.60 17.96
C LEU A 537 12.26 28.69 19.20
N LEU A 538 13.18 27.72 19.26
CA LEU A 538 13.33 26.87 20.45
C LEU A 538 13.80 27.70 21.65
N SER A 539 14.78 28.58 21.46
CA SER A 539 15.23 29.53 22.48
C SER A 539 14.12 30.48 22.92
N ALA A 540 13.26 30.93 22.01
CA ALA A 540 12.07 31.72 22.36
C ALA A 540 11.02 30.92 23.17
N LEU A 541 10.84 29.62 22.93
CA LEU A 541 9.98 28.75 23.73
C LEU A 541 10.56 28.47 25.12
N CYS A 542 11.88 28.27 25.24
CA CYS A 542 12.55 27.98 26.51
C CYS A 542 12.64 29.19 27.47
N THR A 543 12.62 30.43 26.95
CA THR A 543 12.95 31.65 27.72
C THR A 543 11.79 32.61 27.97
N ARG A 544 10.64 32.43 27.32
CA ARG A 544 9.51 33.36 27.43
C ARG A 544 8.50 32.93 28.48
N GLU A 545 8.03 33.90 29.25
CA GLU A 545 6.97 33.69 30.22
C GLU A 545 5.58 33.87 29.58
N ILE A 546 4.64 33.03 30.02
CA ILE A 546 3.19 33.19 29.86
C ILE A 546 2.63 33.25 31.28
N ASP A 547 1.80 34.27 31.58
CA ASP A 547 1.18 34.48 32.89
C ASP A 547 2.14 34.40 34.10
N GLY A 548 3.41 34.80 33.91
CA GLY A 548 4.45 34.80 34.94
C GLY A 548 5.13 33.45 35.19
N ARG A 549 4.98 32.47 34.28
CA ARG A 549 5.75 31.21 34.28
C ARG A 549 6.40 30.93 32.93
N LEU A 550 7.54 30.27 32.93
CA LEU A 550 8.10 29.66 31.71
C LEU A 550 7.24 28.47 31.26
N LEU A 551 7.38 28.10 29.98
CA LEU A 551 6.92 26.80 29.49
C LEU A 551 7.76 25.68 30.11
N THR A 552 7.09 24.61 30.55
CA THR A 552 7.72 23.35 30.96
C THR A 552 8.28 22.61 29.74
N ASP A 553 9.23 21.70 29.93
CA ASP A 553 9.90 21.00 28.83
C ASP A 553 8.91 20.21 27.97
N ARG A 554 7.87 19.62 28.58
CA ARG A 554 6.79 18.94 27.87
C ARG A 554 5.95 19.87 27.01
N GLU A 555 5.71 21.11 27.43
CA GLU A 555 5.01 22.12 26.62
C GLU A 555 5.88 22.62 25.46
N VAL A 556 7.20 22.74 25.68
CA VAL A 556 8.16 23.06 24.61
C VAL A 556 8.22 21.91 23.60
N GLN A 557 8.41 20.67 24.05
CA GLN A 557 8.41 19.46 23.23
C GLN A 557 7.12 19.30 22.40
N GLY A 558 5.95 19.44 23.02
CA GLY A 558 4.66 19.39 22.34
C GLY A 558 4.47 20.51 21.32
N THR A 559 4.94 21.73 21.63
CA THR A 559 4.90 22.86 20.69
C THR A 559 5.86 22.65 19.51
N CYS A 560 7.07 22.13 19.73
CA CYS A 560 8.00 21.77 18.67
C CYS A 560 7.46 20.65 17.77
N SER A 561 6.81 19.64 18.35
CA SER A 561 6.16 18.56 17.60
C SER A 561 5.02 19.09 16.70
N LEU A 562 4.14 19.96 17.24
CA LEU A 562 3.12 20.66 16.46
C LEU A 562 3.74 21.47 15.30
N LEU A 563 4.83 22.20 15.55
CA LEU A 563 5.48 23.05 14.56
C LEU A 563 6.15 22.24 13.44
N LEU A 564 6.83 21.13 13.77
CA LEU A 564 7.38 20.18 12.79
C LEU A 564 6.26 19.60 11.92
N ALA A 565 5.23 19.03 12.54
CA ALA A 565 4.13 18.36 11.86
C ALA A 565 3.34 19.33 10.96
N ALA A 566 2.78 20.41 11.53
CA ALA A 566 1.98 21.37 10.77
C ALA A 566 2.79 22.13 9.72
N GLY A 567 4.07 22.40 10.01
CA GLY A 567 4.97 23.16 9.14
C GLY A 567 5.53 22.37 7.96
N ALA A 568 5.85 21.09 8.15
CA ALA A 568 6.35 20.23 7.08
C ALA A 568 5.21 19.61 6.27
N ASP A 569 4.36 18.80 6.90
CA ASP A 569 3.38 17.91 6.25
C ASP A 569 2.40 18.64 5.32
N THR A 570 1.82 19.76 5.79
CA THR A 570 0.85 20.53 4.99
C THR A 570 1.53 21.31 3.85
N SER A 571 2.81 21.67 4.03
CA SER A 571 3.58 22.43 3.05
C SER A 571 4.09 21.53 1.92
N GLU A 572 4.53 20.29 2.20
CA GLU A 572 4.93 19.34 1.16
C GLU A 572 3.76 19.00 0.24
N LYS A 573 2.57 18.77 0.82
CA LYS A 573 1.32 18.52 0.08
C LYS A 573 0.91 19.73 -0.74
N ALA A 574 1.00 20.94 -0.18
CA ALA A 574 0.71 22.18 -0.91
C ALA A 574 1.64 22.40 -2.10
N LEU A 575 2.95 22.14 -1.95
CA LEU A 575 3.93 22.25 -3.03
C LEU A 575 3.66 21.20 -4.13
N ALA A 576 3.41 19.95 -3.75
CA ALA A 576 3.11 18.88 -4.71
C ALA A 576 1.83 19.18 -5.52
N LEU A 577 0.74 19.55 -4.85
CA LEU A 577 -0.53 19.89 -5.50
C LEU A 577 -0.41 21.14 -6.39
N PHE A 578 0.35 22.15 -5.98
CA PHE A 578 0.63 23.33 -6.81
C PHE A 578 1.43 22.98 -8.07
N LEU A 579 2.47 22.15 -7.96
CA LEU A 579 3.26 21.71 -9.11
C LEU A 579 2.44 20.88 -10.08
N THR A 580 1.62 19.94 -9.57
CA THR A 580 0.63 19.20 -10.39
C THR A 580 -0.31 20.16 -11.11
N ASN A 581 -0.89 21.14 -10.40
CA ASN A 581 -1.82 22.10 -10.98
C ASN A 581 -1.19 22.95 -12.10
N LEU A 582 0.09 23.31 -12.01
CA LEU A 582 0.79 23.95 -13.13
C LEU A 582 1.07 22.98 -14.29
N VAL A 583 1.55 21.77 -14.01
CA VAL A 583 1.88 20.77 -15.05
C VAL A 583 0.64 20.31 -15.83
N GLU A 584 -0.52 20.19 -15.17
CA GLU A 584 -1.81 19.92 -15.81
C GLU A 584 -2.34 21.08 -16.67
N HIS A 585 -1.84 22.32 -16.45
CA HIS A 585 -2.30 23.53 -17.14
C HIS A 585 -1.12 24.31 -17.77
N PRO A 586 -0.47 23.81 -18.84
CA PRO A 586 0.75 24.40 -19.41
C PRO A 586 0.66 25.87 -19.83
N ASP A 587 -0.51 26.34 -20.27
CA ASP A 587 -0.75 27.76 -20.58
C ASP A 587 -0.61 28.63 -19.32
N THR A 588 -1.08 28.12 -18.17
CA THR A 588 -0.97 28.79 -16.86
C THR A 588 0.45 28.69 -16.31
N GLN A 589 1.12 27.54 -16.45
CA GLN A 589 2.54 27.39 -16.13
C GLN A 589 3.40 28.41 -16.88
N THR A 590 3.14 28.57 -18.19
CA THR A 590 3.82 29.56 -19.04
C THR A 590 3.54 30.99 -18.57
N ALA A 591 2.27 31.33 -18.32
CA ALA A 591 1.89 32.67 -17.85
C ALA A 591 2.53 33.03 -16.48
N VAL A 592 2.61 32.07 -15.55
CA VAL A 592 3.26 32.28 -14.23
C VAL A 592 4.79 32.38 -14.37
N ALA A 593 5.40 31.65 -15.30
CA ALA A 593 6.84 31.74 -15.58
C ALA A 593 7.23 33.08 -16.24
N ASP A 594 6.42 33.57 -17.19
CA ASP A 594 6.62 34.85 -17.87
C ASP A 594 6.19 36.07 -17.02
N SER A 595 5.34 35.88 -15.99
CA SER A 595 4.83 36.95 -15.12
C SER A 595 4.76 36.51 -13.65
N PRO A 596 5.86 36.66 -12.88
CA PRO A 596 5.94 36.26 -11.47
C PRO A 596 4.88 36.90 -10.55
N ASP A 597 4.32 38.06 -10.91
CA ASP A 597 3.21 38.71 -10.19
C ASP A 597 1.94 37.82 -10.14
N LEU A 598 1.81 36.83 -11.03
CA LEU A 598 0.71 35.85 -11.02
C LEU A 598 0.93 34.70 -10.02
N LEU A 599 2.13 34.56 -9.44
CA LEU A 599 2.46 33.44 -8.56
C LEU A 599 1.59 33.42 -7.29
N GLU A 600 1.39 34.56 -6.64
CA GLU A 600 0.55 34.64 -5.43
C GLU A 600 -0.91 34.26 -5.72
N ALA A 601 -1.42 34.64 -6.90
CA ALA A 601 -2.76 34.28 -7.35
C ALA A 601 -2.88 32.79 -7.69
N ALA A 602 -1.89 32.23 -8.40
CA ALA A 602 -1.84 30.80 -8.70
C ALA A 602 -1.71 29.93 -7.43
N TRP A 603 -0.91 30.37 -6.45
CA TRP A 603 -0.76 29.71 -5.16
C TRP A 603 -2.06 29.73 -4.35
N ALA A 604 -2.74 30.88 -4.30
CA ALA A 604 -4.04 31.01 -3.64
C ALA A 604 -5.14 30.19 -4.31
N GLU A 605 -5.20 30.18 -5.65
CA GLU A 605 -6.16 29.34 -6.39
C GLU A 605 -5.88 27.84 -6.23
N SER A 606 -4.61 27.44 -6.17
CA SER A 606 -4.25 26.03 -5.92
C SER A 606 -4.65 25.60 -4.52
N LEU A 607 -4.46 26.45 -3.50
CA LEU A 607 -4.90 26.16 -2.14
C LEU A 607 -6.41 26.25 -1.95
N ARG A 608 -7.13 27.01 -2.80
CA ARG A 608 -8.59 26.91 -2.89
C ARG A 608 -8.96 25.55 -3.45
N ARG A 609 -8.56 25.27 -4.70
CA ARG A 609 -8.97 24.07 -5.45
C ARG A 609 -8.56 22.81 -4.68
N ASP A 610 -7.30 22.70 -4.29
CA ASP A 610 -6.74 21.47 -3.71
C ASP A 610 -6.01 21.81 -2.40
N PRO A 611 -6.77 22.02 -1.30
CA PRO A 611 -6.19 22.37 -0.01
C PRO A 611 -5.49 21.13 0.59
N PRO A 612 -4.26 21.25 1.12
CA PRO A 612 -3.55 20.12 1.77
C PRO A 612 -4.24 19.62 3.06
N THR A 613 -5.29 20.31 3.52
CA THR A 613 -6.13 19.93 4.66
C THR A 613 -7.58 19.89 4.18
N HIS A 614 -8.12 18.69 3.95
CA HIS A 614 -9.50 18.54 3.48
C HIS A 614 -10.56 18.78 4.55
N VAL A 615 -10.24 18.53 5.82
CA VAL A 615 -11.17 18.60 6.96
C VAL A 615 -10.52 19.31 8.15
N ILE A 616 -11.28 20.17 8.82
CA ILE A 616 -10.95 20.66 10.18
C ILE A 616 -12.02 20.15 11.14
N VAL A 617 -11.62 19.61 12.29
CA VAL A 617 -12.57 19.15 13.32
C VAL A 617 -12.80 20.21 14.40
N ARG A 618 -14.05 20.27 14.87
CA ARG A 618 -14.52 21.05 16.02
C ARG A 618 -15.35 20.17 16.95
N GLN A 619 -15.58 20.65 18.17
CA GLN A 619 -16.59 20.09 19.07
C GLN A 619 -17.62 21.16 19.45
N THR A 620 -18.88 20.76 19.62
CA THR A 620 -19.97 21.69 20.01
C THR A 620 -20.13 21.75 21.52
N ALA A 621 -19.91 22.92 22.13
CA ALA A 621 -20.09 23.10 23.58
C ALA A 621 -21.58 23.07 24.01
N GLN A 622 -22.48 23.32 23.07
CA GLN A 622 -23.94 23.31 23.21
C GLN A 622 -24.57 23.05 21.83
N ALA A 623 -25.89 22.85 21.75
CA ALA A 623 -26.55 22.78 20.43
C ALA A 623 -26.39 24.10 19.66
N VAL A 624 -26.19 24.00 18.35
CA VAL A 624 -26.00 25.14 17.44
C VAL A 624 -26.78 24.97 16.14
N ASP A 625 -27.63 25.95 15.84
CA ASP A 625 -28.30 26.06 14.55
C ASP A 625 -27.36 26.64 13.48
N LEU A 626 -27.12 25.88 12.42
CA LEU A 626 -26.48 26.32 11.18
C LEU A 626 -27.56 26.62 10.11
N PRO A 627 -27.25 27.40 9.06
CA PRO A 627 -28.14 27.64 7.92
C PRO A 627 -28.74 26.38 7.27
N SER A 628 -28.12 25.22 7.48
CA SER A 628 -28.54 23.93 6.93
C SER A 628 -29.04 22.91 7.96
N GLY A 629 -29.16 23.28 9.24
CA GLY A 629 -29.76 22.45 10.30
C GLY A 629 -29.06 22.57 11.67
N THR A 630 -29.61 21.91 12.69
CA THR A 630 -29.09 21.96 14.07
C THR A 630 -28.07 20.86 14.33
N VAL A 631 -26.89 21.22 14.84
CA VAL A 631 -25.91 20.30 15.41
C VAL A 631 -26.21 20.13 16.92
N PRO A 632 -26.29 18.90 17.47
CA PRO A 632 -26.49 18.67 18.90
C PRO A 632 -25.30 19.16 19.75
N ALA A 633 -25.49 19.23 21.07
CA ALA A 633 -24.39 19.47 22.01
C ALA A 633 -23.41 18.28 22.08
N GLY A 634 -22.16 18.54 22.47
CA GLY A 634 -21.10 17.54 22.68
C GLY A 634 -20.57 16.90 21.40
N SER A 635 -21.20 17.16 20.25
CA SER A 635 -20.95 16.49 18.98
C SER A 635 -19.62 16.90 18.34
N THR A 636 -18.91 15.91 17.80
CA THR A 636 -17.77 16.12 16.90
C THR A 636 -18.26 16.61 15.54
N VAL A 637 -17.63 17.63 14.98
CA VAL A 637 -18.03 18.27 13.72
C VAL A 637 -16.84 18.34 12.75
N ALA A 638 -16.94 17.62 11.64
CA ALA A 638 -15.98 17.62 10.55
C ALA A 638 -16.37 18.70 9.52
N CYS A 639 -15.52 19.72 9.38
CA CYS A 639 -15.72 20.87 8.50
C CYS A 639 -14.92 20.68 7.21
N LEU A 640 -15.60 20.36 6.10
CA LEU A 640 -14.96 19.95 4.84
C LEU A 640 -14.50 21.17 4.03
N LEU A 641 -13.27 21.62 4.26
CA LEU A 641 -12.63 22.70 3.49
C LEU A 641 -12.61 22.40 1.99
N ALA A 642 -12.30 21.15 1.60
CA ALA A 642 -12.24 20.76 0.19
C ALA A 642 -13.60 20.78 -0.54
N SER A 643 -14.71 20.71 0.21
CA SER A 643 -16.08 20.89 -0.29
C SER A 643 -16.46 22.36 -0.31
N ALA A 644 -16.23 23.08 0.80
CA ALA A 644 -16.51 24.50 0.89
C ALA A 644 -15.77 25.32 -0.18
N ASN A 645 -14.50 25.04 -0.41
CA ASN A 645 -13.70 25.69 -1.46
C ASN A 645 -14.14 25.34 -2.90
N ARG A 646 -14.99 24.32 -3.07
CA ARG A 646 -15.65 23.95 -4.33
C ARG A 646 -17.15 24.31 -4.39
N ASP A 647 -17.68 25.03 -3.39
CA ASP A 647 -19.12 25.30 -3.29
C ASP A 647 -19.61 26.21 -4.45
N PRO A 648 -20.50 25.73 -5.34
CA PRO A 648 -21.02 26.53 -6.45
C PRO A 648 -22.03 27.61 -6.02
N GLU A 649 -22.46 27.67 -4.75
CA GLU A 649 -23.13 28.86 -4.20
C GLU A 649 -22.16 30.05 -4.02
N PHE A 650 -20.84 29.82 -4.02
CA PHE A 650 -19.81 30.84 -3.77
C PHE A 650 -18.79 31.00 -4.90
N PHE A 651 -18.31 29.91 -5.53
CA PHE A 651 -17.29 29.93 -6.59
C PHE A 651 -17.88 29.51 -7.94
N SER A 652 -17.73 30.37 -8.95
CA SER A 652 -18.12 30.06 -10.34
C SER A 652 -17.10 29.11 -11.00
N ASP A 653 -17.58 28.04 -11.64
CA ASP A 653 -16.73 26.97 -12.20
C ASP A 653 -15.67 26.46 -11.18
N PRO A 654 -16.12 25.83 -10.07
CA PRO A 654 -15.28 25.61 -8.87
C PRO A 654 -14.18 24.56 -9.05
N ASP A 655 -14.36 23.57 -9.94
CA ASP A 655 -13.37 22.54 -10.23
C ASP A 655 -12.23 23.04 -11.15
N ARG A 656 -12.44 24.14 -11.86
CA ARG A 656 -11.43 24.73 -12.74
C ARG A 656 -10.38 25.50 -11.94
N PHE A 657 -9.12 25.29 -12.28
CA PHE A 657 -7.99 26.09 -11.85
C PHE A 657 -7.97 27.38 -12.68
N ASP A 658 -8.33 28.52 -12.08
CA ASP A 658 -8.32 29.84 -12.74
C ASP A 658 -7.57 30.88 -11.91
N VAL A 659 -6.36 31.25 -12.35
CA VAL A 659 -5.48 32.21 -11.66
C VAL A 659 -5.94 33.68 -11.81
N HIS A 660 -7.05 33.91 -12.50
CA HIS A 660 -7.69 35.23 -12.66
C HIS A 660 -9.09 35.29 -12.01
N ARG A 661 -9.40 34.30 -11.17
CA ARG A 661 -10.65 34.19 -10.41
C ARG A 661 -11.00 35.49 -9.64
N PRO A 662 -12.19 36.10 -9.87
CA PRO A 662 -12.59 37.34 -9.23
C PRO A 662 -13.09 37.18 -7.78
N GLU A 663 -13.53 35.99 -7.39
CA GLU A 663 -14.01 35.71 -6.03
C GLU A 663 -12.88 35.76 -4.99
N ARG A 664 -13.15 36.37 -3.84
CA ARG A 664 -12.19 36.45 -2.74
C ARG A 664 -12.39 35.29 -1.78
N ILE A 665 -11.33 34.52 -1.56
CA ILE A 665 -11.28 33.47 -0.54
C ILE A 665 -11.23 34.15 0.84
N ASP A 666 -12.17 33.85 1.75
CA ASP A 666 -12.11 34.37 3.12
C ASP A 666 -10.89 33.79 3.87
N ARG A 667 -10.40 34.52 4.88
CA ARG A 667 -9.15 34.20 5.59
C ARG A 667 -9.18 32.84 6.28
N GLU A 668 -10.36 32.40 6.69
CA GLU A 668 -10.58 31.13 7.38
C GLU A 668 -10.30 29.92 6.48
N PHE A 669 -10.42 30.09 5.15
CA PHE A 669 -10.04 29.12 4.13
C PHE A 669 -8.65 29.39 3.55
N ALA A 670 -8.18 30.64 3.55
CA ALA A 670 -6.90 31.08 2.99
C ALA A 670 -5.72 31.11 4.00
N ALA A 671 -5.85 30.53 5.19
CA ALA A 671 -4.87 30.68 6.26
C ALA A 671 -3.43 30.20 5.91
N SER A 672 -3.31 29.21 5.03
CA SER A 672 -2.05 28.70 4.46
C SER A 672 -1.51 29.52 3.29
N ALA A 673 -2.37 30.27 2.59
CA ALA A 673 -1.99 30.98 1.36
C ALA A 673 -1.04 32.17 1.61
N THR A 674 -1.21 32.89 2.72
CA THR A 674 -0.42 34.11 3.01
C THR A 674 1.06 33.87 3.34
N HIS A 675 1.55 32.62 3.44
CA HIS A 675 2.83 32.32 4.09
C HIS A 675 3.75 31.31 3.38
N LEU A 676 3.39 30.71 2.23
CA LEU A 676 4.13 29.56 1.67
C LEU A 676 4.60 29.67 0.19
N ALA A 677 4.29 30.75 -0.52
CA ALA A 677 4.60 30.92 -1.96
C ALA A 677 6.11 31.07 -2.33
N PHE A 678 7.05 30.60 -1.51
CA PHE A 678 8.49 30.86 -1.69
C PHE A 678 9.21 29.85 -2.60
N GLY A 679 8.89 28.56 -2.54
CA GLY A 679 9.65 27.51 -3.26
C GLY A 679 9.39 27.41 -4.76
N ALA A 680 8.19 27.80 -5.21
CA ALA A 680 7.70 27.55 -6.56
C ALA A 680 8.50 28.19 -7.71
N VAL A 681 9.17 29.33 -7.45
CA VAL A 681 9.87 30.11 -8.50
C VAL A 681 11.11 29.40 -9.04
N ALA A 682 11.75 28.54 -8.24
CA ALA A 682 13.02 27.89 -8.62
C ALA A 682 12.87 26.80 -9.69
N LEU A 683 11.68 26.22 -9.83
CA LEU A 683 11.41 25.08 -10.72
C LEU A 683 10.88 25.49 -12.12
N LEU A 684 10.60 26.78 -12.36
CA LEU A 684 10.07 27.26 -13.62
C LEU A 684 11.18 27.61 -14.62
N PRO A 685 11.13 27.14 -15.88
CA PRO A 685 12.16 27.40 -16.88
C PRO A 685 12.16 28.88 -17.29
N ARG A 686 13.14 29.64 -16.81
CA ARG A 686 13.30 31.05 -17.16
C ARG A 686 13.73 31.22 -18.63
N SER A 687 12.83 31.78 -19.44
CA SER A 687 13.21 32.39 -20.72
C SER A 687 14.31 33.44 -20.49
N PRO A 688 15.34 33.53 -21.35
CA PRO A 688 16.39 34.55 -21.21
C PRO A 688 15.79 35.95 -21.38
N PRO A 689 16.23 36.95 -20.59
CA PRO A 689 15.60 38.26 -20.58
C PRO A 689 15.76 38.98 -21.92
N GLY A 690 14.63 39.17 -22.62
CA GLY A 690 14.56 40.01 -23.80
C GLY A 690 14.93 41.48 -23.49
N PRO A 691 15.48 42.23 -24.46
CA PRO A 691 15.85 43.63 -24.24
C PRO A 691 14.62 44.47 -23.88
N PRO A 692 14.72 45.41 -22.92
CA PRO A 692 13.56 46.07 -22.31
C PRO A 692 12.76 46.89 -23.33
N SER A 693 11.55 46.43 -23.62
CA SER A 693 10.55 47.18 -24.38
C SER A 693 10.05 48.38 -23.55
N ARG A 694 9.97 49.55 -24.18
CA ARG A 694 9.51 50.77 -23.49
C ARG A 694 8.00 50.68 -23.22
N PRO A 695 7.51 51.09 -22.03
CA PRO A 695 6.08 51.10 -21.74
C PRO A 695 5.37 52.11 -22.65
N ASN A 696 4.55 51.61 -23.57
CA ASN A 696 3.73 52.47 -24.42
C ASN A 696 2.42 52.83 -23.71
N ARG A 697 1.93 54.05 -23.91
CA ARG A 697 0.83 54.61 -23.09
C ARG A 697 -0.52 54.01 -23.46
N LEU A 698 -1.38 53.86 -22.44
CA LEU A 698 -2.80 53.56 -22.57
C LEU A 698 -3.51 54.54 -23.54
N GLY A 699 -4.31 53.97 -24.44
CA GLY A 699 -5.32 54.65 -25.25
C GLY A 699 -6.54 53.73 -25.37
N PRO A 700 -7.78 54.25 -25.36
CA PRO A 700 -8.97 53.44 -25.15
C PRO A 700 -9.43 52.66 -26.39
N ALA A 701 -10.09 51.52 -26.15
CA ALA A 701 -10.66 50.68 -27.20
C ALA A 701 -12.02 51.20 -27.72
N PRO A 702 -12.27 51.07 -29.04
CA PRO A 702 -13.61 50.97 -29.62
C PRO A 702 -13.90 49.56 -30.20
N PRO A 703 -15.16 49.22 -30.54
CA PRO A 703 -15.61 47.81 -30.54
C PRO A 703 -16.20 47.26 -31.87
N LEU A 704 -16.71 46.02 -31.78
CA LEU A 704 -17.71 45.33 -32.65
C LEU A 704 -17.27 44.60 -33.94
N ALA A 705 -17.56 43.29 -33.93
CA ALA A 705 -18.24 42.45 -34.94
C ALA A 705 -17.96 42.62 -36.46
N GLY A 706 -17.70 41.50 -37.16
CA GLY A 706 -17.69 41.42 -38.62
C GLY A 706 -17.85 39.99 -39.16
N THR A 707 -18.93 39.73 -39.89
CA THR A 707 -19.32 38.40 -40.42
C THR A 707 -18.55 37.94 -41.66
N ALA A 708 -18.25 36.64 -41.71
CA ALA A 708 -18.23 35.69 -42.84
C ALA A 708 -18.11 36.19 -44.31
N VAL A 709 -17.27 35.50 -45.10
CA VAL A 709 -17.62 34.78 -46.37
C VAL A 709 -16.35 34.11 -46.93
N GLY A 710 -16.46 32.92 -47.52
CA GLY A 710 -15.32 32.18 -48.11
C GLY A 710 -15.48 31.88 -49.60
N ARG A 711 -14.39 31.46 -50.26
CA ARG A 711 -14.39 30.83 -51.60
C ARG A 711 -13.35 29.71 -51.68
N ARG A 712 -13.60 28.76 -52.59
CA ARG A 712 -12.79 27.54 -52.83
C ARG A 712 -11.90 27.72 -54.07
N LEU A 713 -10.97 26.79 -54.33
CA LEU A 713 -11.01 25.94 -55.54
C LEU A 713 -9.97 24.77 -55.51
N HIS A 714 -10.24 23.79 -56.38
CA HIS A 714 -9.70 22.45 -56.65
C HIS A 714 -8.19 22.31 -57.02
N ALA A 715 -7.60 21.11 -57.28
CA ALA A 715 -7.74 19.74 -56.71
C ALA A 715 -6.82 18.67 -57.42
N ARG A 716 -6.18 17.77 -56.65
CA ARG A 716 -5.89 16.32 -56.95
C ARG A 716 -5.00 15.96 -58.21
N PRO A 717 -4.59 14.67 -58.47
CA PRO A 717 -3.37 14.04 -57.92
C PRO A 717 -2.51 13.24 -58.97
N THR A 718 -1.48 12.45 -58.57
CA THR A 718 -1.27 10.99 -58.90
C THR A 718 0.15 10.42 -58.58
N ARG A 719 0.22 9.06 -58.57
CA ARG A 719 1.34 8.07 -58.49
C ARG A 719 2.64 8.44 -59.25
N ALA A 720 3.88 8.05 -58.88
CA ALA A 720 4.50 6.87 -58.22
C ALA A 720 5.02 5.75 -59.17
N HIS A 721 6.31 5.35 -59.03
CA HIS A 721 6.94 4.08 -59.48
C HIS A 721 8.36 3.88 -58.87
N GLN A 722 9.08 2.79 -59.21
CA GLN A 722 10.20 2.19 -58.48
C GLN A 722 11.18 1.44 -59.44
N GLN A 723 12.39 1.06 -58.94
CA GLN A 723 13.36 0.03 -59.42
C GLN A 723 14.67 0.43 -60.17
N ASP A 724 15.79 0.10 -59.52
CA ASP A 724 16.95 -0.77 -59.93
C ASP A 724 17.89 -0.45 -61.13
N ASP A 725 19.17 -0.09 -60.81
CA ASP A 725 20.46 -0.82 -61.05
C ASP A 725 20.87 -1.44 -62.44
N PRO A 726 22.14 -1.93 -62.69
CA PRO A 726 23.38 -1.96 -61.88
C PRO A 726 24.74 -1.48 -62.57
N PRO A 727 25.79 -2.30 -62.92
CA PRO A 727 27.22 -2.12 -62.52
C PRO A 727 28.19 -2.03 -63.76
N PRO A 728 29.51 -2.43 -63.79
CA PRO A 728 30.55 -2.85 -62.81
C PRO A 728 31.82 -1.91 -62.86
N GLU A 729 33.13 -2.19 -62.63
CA GLU A 729 34.10 -3.34 -62.48
C GLU A 729 35.26 -2.92 -61.51
N GLY A 730 36.23 -3.74 -61.05
CA GLY A 730 36.45 -5.20 -61.11
C GLY A 730 37.92 -5.67 -60.88
N HIS A 731 38.15 -6.62 -59.95
CA HIS A 731 39.31 -7.56 -59.80
C HIS A 731 40.70 -7.03 -59.34
N GLY A 732 41.58 -7.83 -58.70
CA GLY A 732 41.58 -9.25 -58.24
C GLY A 732 43.00 -9.66 -57.77
N PRO A 733 43.43 -10.96 -57.66
CA PRO A 733 42.76 -12.28 -57.47
C PRO A 733 43.01 -12.87 -56.03
N ALA A 734 42.62 -14.07 -55.55
CA ALA A 734 41.93 -15.29 -56.03
C ALA A 734 42.78 -16.53 -56.50
N MET A 735 43.14 -17.45 -55.59
CA MET A 735 43.61 -18.86 -55.82
C MET A 735 43.25 -19.78 -54.61
N THR A 736 42.34 -20.79 -54.65
CA THR A 736 42.40 -22.19 -55.20
C THR A 736 43.11 -23.23 -54.27
N GLN A 737 42.65 -24.48 -54.03
CA GLN A 737 41.46 -25.27 -54.45
C GLN A 737 41.34 -26.65 -53.70
N HIS A 738 40.13 -27.27 -53.69
CA HIS A 738 39.82 -28.73 -53.64
C HIS A 738 40.21 -29.58 -52.37
N THR A 739 39.58 -30.72 -51.99
CA THR A 739 38.39 -31.53 -52.45
C THR A 739 37.94 -32.54 -51.35
N ASP A 740 36.66 -32.93 -51.34
CA ASP A 740 36.04 -34.26 -51.00
C ASP A 740 36.36 -35.02 -49.68
N SER A 741 35.51 -35.92 -49.13
CA SER A 741 34.05 -36.16 -49.24
C SER A 741 33.56 -37.21 -48.18
N SER A 742 32.22 -37.31 -48.00
CA SER A 742 31.44 -38.46 -47.46
C SER A 742 31.44 -38.85 -45.95
N ASP A 743 30.27 -39.34 -45.51
CA ASP A 743 29.83 -39.71 -44.15
C ASP A 743 30.60 -40.84 -43.42
N GLU A 744 30.58 -40.79 -42.07
CA GLU A 744 29.98 -41.87 -41.26
C GLU A 744 29.54 -41.40 -39.85
N GLN A 745 28.50 -42.02 -39.26
CA GLN A 745 27.96 -41.64 -37.94
C GLN A 745 28.65 -42.33 -36.74
N PRO A 746 28.68 -41.69 -35.54
CA PRO A 746 29.57 -42.08 -34.45
C PRO A 746 29.07 -43.26 -33.60
N ARG A 747 29.99 -44.17 -33.23
CA ARG A 747 29.78 -45.16 -32.16
C ARG A 747 30.29 -44.62 -30.82
N ARG A 748 29.40 -44.59 -29.80
CA ARG A 748 29.72 -44.15 -28.43
C ARG A 748 30.80 -45.01 -27.76
N ARG A 749 31.66 -44.38 -26.94
CA ARG A 749 32.35 -45.01 -25.79
C ARG A 749 32.48 -44.02 -24.62
N GLY A 750 32.20 -44.53 -23.42
CA GLY A 750 32.73 -44.05 -22.12
C GLY A 750 32.53 -42.59 -21.73
N SER A 751 31.50 -42.31 -20.91
CA SER A 751 31.43 -41.09 -20.10
C SER A 751 31.81 -41.41 -18.64
N GLN A 752 33.07 -41.14 -18.29
CA GLN A 752 33.64 -41.18 -16.94
C GLN A 752 34.68 -40.03 -16.87
N ASP A 753 34.71 -39.13 -15.89
CA ASP A 753 33.83 -38.96 -14.73
C ASP A 753 33.47 -37.47 -14.55
N TYR A 754 32.34 -37.21 -13.90
CA TYR A 754 31.95 -35.89 -13.36
C TYR A 754 31.21 -36.15 -12.03
N PRO A 755 31.39 -35.34 -10.97
CA PRO A 755 30.75 -35.60 -9.68
C PRO A 755 29.21 -35.62 -9.81
N GLN A 756 28.58 -36.64 -9.21
CA GLN A 756 27.11 -36.70 -9.09
C GLN A 756 26.64 -35.71 -8.01
N GLY A 757 26.53 -34.44 -8.40
CA GLY A 757 26.06 -33.35 -7.54
C GLY A 757 24.61 -32.94 -7.82
N VAL A 758 24.09 -32.04 -6.97
CA VAL A 758 22.68 -31.59 -6.98
C VAL A 758 22.28 -30.92 -8.32
N PHE A 759 23.23 -30.37 -9.07
CA PHE A 759 23.04 -29.75 -10.39
C PHE A 759 23.44 -30.65 -11.59
N ALA A 760 23.52 -31.97 -11.43
CA ALA A 760 23.90 -32.86 -12.53
C ALA A 760 22.95 -32.71 -13.76
N HIS A 761 23.47 -32.24 -14.90
CA HIS A 761 22.70 -31.84 -16.08
C HIS A 761 21.94 -33.00 -16.77
N ARG A 762 20.78 -33.37 -16.23
CA ARG A 762 19.66 -34.06 -16.91
C ARG A 762 18.28 -33.57 -16.44
N ILE A 763 18.21 -32.36 -15.89
CA ILE A 763 16.95 -31.69 -15.56
C ILE A 763 16.53 -30.87 -16.79
N THR A 764 15.28 -30.98 -17.21
CA THR A 764 14.74 -30.38 -18.44
C THR A 764 14.65 -28.85 -18.43
N THR A 765 15.03 -28.18 -17.34
CA THR A 765 14.79 -26.75 -17.07
C THR A 765 16.07 -25.92 -16.90
N GLU A 766 17.25 -26.48 -17.18
CA GLU A 766 18.52 -25.75 -17.01
C GLU A 766 18.65 -24.57 -17.97
N LEU A 767 18.17 -24.71 -19.21
CA LEU A 767 18.12 -23.60 -20.17
C LEU A 767 17.23 -22.47 -19.66
N ASP A 768 16.09 -22.80 -19.04
CA ASP A 768 15.19 -21.81 -18.45
C ASP A 768 15.88 -21.05 -17.31
N ARG A 769 16.58 -21.75 -16.41
CA ARG A 769 17.38 -21.15 -15.33
C ARG A 769 18.46 -20.19 -15.89
N LEU A 770 19.14 -20.58 -16.97
CA LEU A 770 20.12 -19.73 -17.65
C LEU A 770 19.47 -18.53 -18.36
N LEU A 771 18.26 -18.68 -18.91
CA LEU A 771 17.49 -17.56 -19.48
C LEU A 771 17.05 -16.57 -18.41
N THR A 772 16.62 -17.04 -17.24
CA THR A 772 16.27 -16.15 -16.12
C THR A 772 17.49 -15.39 -15.58
N LEU A 773 18.66 -16.05 -15.47
CA LEU A 773 19.92 -15.38 -15.09
C LEU A 773 20.32 -14.26 -16.08
N GLN A 774 20.08 -14.45 -17.38
CA GLN A 774 20.32 -13.41 -18.39
C GLN A 774 19.33 -12.26 -18.25
N ALA A 775 18.04 -12.55 -18.05
CA ALA A 775 17.00 -11.54 -17.85
C ALA A 775 17.23 -10.66 -16.59
N ASP A 776 17.85 -11.23 -15.55
CA ASP A 776 18.19 -10.56 -14.30
C ASP A 776 19.48 -9.72 -14.41
N TRP A 777 20.59 -10.30 -14.90
CA TRP A 777 21.91 -9.66 -14.77
C TRP A 777 22.36 -8.85 -15.98
N ASP A 778 21.88 -9.14 -17.19
CA ASP A 778 22.46 -8.59 -18.43
C ASP A 778 22.50 -7.06 -18.46
N VAL A 779 21.50 -6.37 -17.91
CA VAL A 779 21.46 -4.89 -17.86
C VAL A 779 22.61 -4.34 -17.00
N THR A 780 22.91 -4.99 -15.87
CA THR A 780 24.01 -4.61 -14.98
C THR A 780 25.37 -4.97 -15.57
N THR A 781 25.53 -6.19 -16.11
CA THR A 781 26.74 -6.62 -16.83
C THR A 781 27.09 -5.63 -17.95
N GLN A 782 26.11 -5.29 -18.80
CA GLN A 782 26.29 -4.34 -19.90
C GLN A 782 26.62 -2.93 -19.42
N ARG A 783 25.99 -2.44 -18.34
CA ARG A 783 26.28 -1.12 -17.74
C ARG A 783 27.72 -1.06 -17.22
N ILE A 784 28.18 -2.10 -16.52
CA ILE A 784 29.55 -2.16 -15.98
C ILE A 784 30.56 -2.20 -17.12
N ILE A 785 30.39 -3.11 -18.10
CA ILE A 785 31.31 -3.23 -19.23
C ILE A 785 31.34 -1.94 -20.08
N ARG A 786 30.20 -1.28 -20.33
CA ARG A 786 30.18 0.04 -21.01
C ARG A 786 30.99 1.10 -20.26
N GLY A 787 31.00 1.07 -18.92
CA GLY A 787 31.83 1.92 -18.06
C GLY A 787 33.33 1.65 -18.14
N LEU A 788 33.76 0.54 -18.73
CA LEU A 788 35.17 0.24 -19.02
C LEU A 788 35.63 0.75 -20.40
N HIS A 789 34.70 1.34 -21.16
CA HIS A 789 34.90 1.90 -22.51
C HIS A 789 35.53 0.92 -23.53
N PRO A 790 34.86 -0.22 -23.84
CA PRO A 790 35.32 -1.15 -24.86
C PRO A 790 35.36 -0.50 -26.24
N GLU A 791 36.47 -0.68 -26.94
CA GLU A 791 36.66 -0.16 -28.29
C GLU A 791 36.26 -1.22 -29.34
N PRO A 792 35.77 -0.83 -30.54
CA PRO A 792 35.31 -1.78 -31.56
C PRO A 792 36.32 -2.87 -31.96
N GLY A 793 37.62 -2.64 -31.76
CA GLY A 793 38.70 -3.57 -32.10
C GLY A 793 39.16 -4.53 -30.99
N TRP A 794 38.55 -4.51 -29.79
CA TRP A 794 38.99 -5.34 -28.66
C TRP A 794 38.72 -6.84 -28.85
N ASP A 795 39.72 -7.67 -28.58
CA ASP A 795 39.51 -9.12 -28.50
C ASP A 795 38.92 -9.48 -27.13
N CYS A 796 37.77 -10.14 -27.12
CA CYS A 796 36.98 -10.41 -25.92
C CYS A 796 36.88 -11.92 -25.62
N LEU A 797 36.82 -12.29 -24.34
CA LEU A 797 36.61 -13.66 -23.89
C LEU A 797 35.45 -13.74 -22.88
N GLU A 798 34.45 -14.54 -23.19
CA GLU A 798 33.39 -14.95 -22.25
C GLU A 798 33.75 -16.32 -21.66
N LEU A 799 33.99 -16.38 -20.35
CA LEU A 799 34.27 -17.60 -19.60
C LEU A 799 33.01 -18.08 -18.87
N GLY A 800 32.56 -19.32 -19.15
CA GLY A 800 31.30 -19.84 -18.61
C GLY A 800 30.10 -19.20 -19.29
N ALA A 801 30.11 -19.16 -20.62
CA ALA A 801 29.18 -18.37 -21.42
C ALA A 801 27.71 -18.85 -21.32
N GLY A 802 27.44 -20.08 -20.86
CA GLY A 802 26.09 -20.61 -20.66
C GLY A 802 25.25 -20.54 -21.93
N ALA A 803 24.15 -19.78 -21.91
CA ALA A 803 23.30 -19.54 -23.08
C ALA A 803 23.69 -18.30 -23.92
N GLY A 804 24.70 -17.52 -23.49
CA GLY A 804 25.52 -16.67 -24.36
C GLY A 804 25.00 -15.28 -24.74
N SER A 805 24.10 -14.65 -23.99
CA SER A 805 23.66 -13.27 -24.30
C SER A 805 24.81 -12.26 -24.33
N ILE A 806 25.64 -12.22 -23.28
CA ILE A 806 26.77 -11.28 -23.14
C ILE A 806 27.80 -11.51 -24.25
N ALA A 807 28.09 -12.77 -24.60
CA ALA A 807 28.96 -13.09 -25.73
C ALA A 807 28.43 -12.53 -27.07
N ARG A 808 27.12 -12.64 -27.34
CA ARG A 808 26.51 -12.06 -28.56
C ARG A 808 26.52 -10.52 -28.51
N TRP A 809 26.30 -9.92 -27.34
CA TRP A 809 26.37 -8.47 -27.15
C TRP A 809 27.79 -7.89 -27.28
N LEU A 810 28.80 -8.58 -26.74
CA LEU A 810 30.22 -8.25 -26.90
C LEU A 810 30.64 -8.34 -28.37
N ALA A 811 30.23 -9.39 -29.09
CA ALA A 811 30.51 -9.51 -30.52
C ALA A 811 29.92 -8.36 -31.36
N GLY A 812 28.73 -7.84 -30.98
CA GLY A 812 28.14 -6.65 -31.60
C GLY A 812 28.79 -5.33 -31.20
N THR A 813 29.32 -5.24 -29.97
CA THR A 813 29.98 -4.02 -29.43
C THR A 813 31.41 -3.89 -29.95
N CYS A 814 32.16 -4.99 -29.92
CA CYS A 814 33.53 -5.12 -30.41
C CYS A 814 33.54 -5.64 -31.87
N SER A 815 32.82 -4.93 -32.75
CA SER A 815 32.46 -5.37 -34.11
C SER A 815 33.62 -5.52 -35.12
N HIS A 816 34.84 -5.17 -34.72
CA HIS A 816 36.08 -5.34 -35.50
C HIS A 816 37.11 -6.23 -34.78
N GLY A 817 36.93 -6.48 -33.49
CA GLY A 817 37.67 -7.46 -32.70
C GLY A 817 37.00 -8.84 -32.73
N ARG A 818 37.68 -9.84 -32.16
CA ARG A 818 37.18 -11.21 -32.09
C ARG A 818 36.65 -11.51 -30.68
N THR A 819 35.40 -11.97 -30.59
CA THR A 819 34.84 -12.48 -29.34
C THR A 819 34.92 -14.01 -29.31
N THR A 820 35.47 -14.57 -28.23
CA THR A 820 35.49 -16.01 -27.98
C THR A 820 34.54 -16.32 -26.82
N ALA A 821 33.56 -17.20 -27.02
CA ALA A 821 32.69 -17.71 -25.97
C ALA A 821 33.11 -19.13 -25.58
N THR A 822 33.20 -19.41 -24.28
CA THR A 822 33.75 -20.69 -23.80
C THR A 822 32.92 -21.30 -22.69
N ASP A 823 32.73 -22.62 -22.75
CA ASP A 823 31.99 -23.40 -21.75
C ASP A 823 32.42 -24.87 -21.75
N ILE A 824 32.15 -25.60 -20.67
CA ILE A 824 32.29 -27.06 -20.59
C ILE A 824 31.16 -27.80 -21.32
N ASP A 825 29.99 -27.17 -21.45
CA ASP A 825 28.89 -27.61 -22.31
C ASP A 825 28.42 -26.47 -23.23
N THR A 826 28.80 -26.55 -24.50
CA THR A 826 28.45 -25.56 -25.51
C THR A 826 27.05 -25.77 -26.12
N GLY A 827 26.24 -26.73 -25.62
CA GLY A 827 24.92 -27.05 -26.19
C GLY A 827 23.95 -25.87 -26.21
N TYR A 828 24.01 -25.01 -25.20
CA TYR A 828 23.15 -23.81 -25.08
C TYR A 828 23.64 -22.62 -25.93
N LEU A 829 24.85 -22.71 -26.52
CA LEU A 829 25.45 -21.67 -27.39
C LEU A 829 25.12 -21.89 -28.88
N SER A 830 23.89 -22.30 -29.16
CA SER A 830 23.38 -22.61 -30.51
C SER A 830 22.58 -21.45 -31.13
N GLY A 831 22.23 -21.57 -32.41
CA GLY A 831 21.56 -20.56 -33.23
C GLY A 831 22.50 -19.83 -34.20
N ASP A 832 21.99 -18.79 -34.88
CA ASP A 832 22.81 -17.93 -35.73
C ASP A 832 23.78 -17.09 -34.86
N LEU A 833 25.08 -17.21 -35.12
CA LEU A 833 26.14 -16.50 -34.41
C LEU A 833 26.72 -15.37 -35.28
N PRO A 834 27.06 -14.19 -34.71
CA PRO A 834 27.83 -13.17 -35.41
C PRO A 834 29.16 -13.72 -35.96
N GLY A 835 29.58 -13.25 -37.13
CA GLY A 835 30.77 -13.77 -37.82
C GLY A 835 32.11 -13.58 -37.10
N ASN A 836 32.15 -12.73 -36.05
CA ASN A 836 33.29 -12.52 -35.16
C ASN A 836 33.13 -13.20 -33.77
N LEU A 837 32.09 -14.01 -33.58
CA LEU A 837 31.85 -14.79 -32.35
C LEU A 837 32.24 -16.27 -32.55
N HIS A 838 33.24 -16.75 -31.83
CA HIS A 838 33.67 -18.14 -31.86
C HIS A 838 33.30 -18.87 -30.57
N VAL A 839 32.52 -19.94 -30.67
CA VAL A 839 32.22 -20.84 -29.54
C VAL A 839 33.28 -21.94 -29.46
N LEU A 840 33.89 -22.13 -28.29
CA LEU A 840 34.94 -23.13 -28.05
C LEU A 840 34.68 -23.88 -26.74
N ARG A 841 34.67 -25.22 -26.80
CA ARG A 841 34.49 -26.07 -25.61
C ARG A 841 35.77 -26.09 -24.77
N HIS A 842 35.68 -25.71 -23.51
CA HIS A 842 36.81 -25.30 -22.67
C HIS A 842 36.57 -25.65 -21.20
N ASP A 843 37.51 -26.36 -20.56
CA ASP A 843 37.56 -26.50 -19.11
C ASP A 843 38.56 -25.50 -18.54
N VAL A 844 38.07 -24.37 -18.02
CA VAL A 844 38.90 -23.29 -17.46
C VAL A 844 39.82 -23.76 -16.31
N THR A 845 39.56 -24.91 -15.69
CA THR A 845 40.44 -25.48 -14.66
C THR A 845 41.66 -26.20 -15.27
N ARG A 846 41.55 -26.71 -16.50
CA ARG A 846 42.55 -27.58 -17.15
C ARG A 846 43.23 -26.96 -18.36
N ASP A 847 42.45 -26.30 -19.20
CA ASP A 847 42.88 -25.75 -20.49
C ASP A 847 43.53 -24.36 -20.31
N ASP A 848 44.21 -23.84 -21.34
CA ASP A 848 44.99 -22.61 -21.24
C ASP A 848 44.98 -21.81 -22.56
N PHE A 849 45.02 -20.49 -22.46
CA PHE A 849 45.17 -19.57 -23.59
C PHE A 849 46.57 -18.96 -23.63
N ALA A 850 47.02 -18.52 -24.81
CA ALA A 850 48.28 -17.80 -24.93
C ALA A 850 48.25 -16.49 -24.09
N PRO A 851 49.34 -16.13 -23.38
CA PRO A 851 49.39 -14.87 -22.65
C PRO A 851 49.13 -13.65 -23.54
N SER A 852 48.46 -12.63 -23.00
CA SER A 852 48.10 -11.41 -23.73
C SER A 852 47.21 -11.62 -24.98
N SER A 853 46.29 -12.59 -24.94
CA SER A 853 45.33 -12.87 -26.01
C SER A 853 44.13 -11.92 -26.09
N PHE A 854 43.70 -11.30 -24.99
CA PHE A 854 42.42 -10.58 -24.90
C PHE A 854 42.53 -9.20 -24.25
N ASP A 855 41.72 -8.24 -24.68
CA ASP A 855 41.61 -6.90 -24.08
C ASP A 855 40.54 -6.86 -22.97
N LEU A 856 39.51 -7.69 -23.08
CA LEU A 856 38.47 -7.89 -22.06
C LEU A 856 38.24 -9.38 -21.81
N ILE A 857 38.20 -9.78 -20.54
CA ILE A 857 37.71 -11.09 -20.12
C ILE A 857 36.54 -10.86 -19.15
N HIS A 858 35.42 -11.54 -19.40
CA HIS A 858 34.26 -11.54 -18.54
C HIS A 858 33.91 -12.97 -18.12
N ALA A 859 33.45 -13.15 -16.88
CA ALA A 859 33.00 -14.42 -16.33
C ALA A 859 31.82 -14.21 -15.38
N ARG A 860 30.73 -14.95 -15.57
CA ARG A 860 29.50 -14.82 -14.77
C ARG A 860 29.07 -16.17 -14.16
N ALA A 861 28.77 -16.16 -12.87
CA ALA A 861 28.37 -17.33 -12.07
C ALA A 861 29.31 -18.54 -12.30
N LEU A 862 30.62 -18.31 -12.18
CA LEU A 862 31.66 -19.27 -12.54
C LEU A 862 32.67 -19.49 -11.40
N PHE A 863 33.35 -18.43 -10.96
CA PHE A 863 34.44 -18.58 -9.97
C PHE A 863 33.91 -18.98 -8.59
N VAL A 864 32.64 -18.67 -8.28
CA VAL A 864 31.94 -19.16 -7.09
C VAL A 864 31.88 -20.68 -6.99
N HIS A 865 31.89 -21.39 -8.13
CA HIS A 865 31.84 -22.85 -8.22
C HIS A 865 33.23 -23.51 -8.32
N ILE A 866 34.32 -22.73 -8.37
CA ILE A 866 35.70 -23.24 -8.53
C ILE A 866 36.38 -23.36 -7.16
N PRO A 867 36.83 -24.56 -6.72
CA PRO A 867 37.57 -24.70 -5.46
C PRO A 867 38.93 -23.98 -5.49
N ALA A 868 39.72 -24.15 -6.56
CA ALA A 868 41.03 -23.54 -6.75
C ALA A 868 40.99 -22.10 -7.30
N ARG A 869 39.94 -21.33 -6.95
CA ARG A 869 39.58 -20.06 -7.62
C ARG A 869 40.71 -19.03 -7.72
N GLN A 870 41.54 -18.87 -6.68
CA GLN A 870 42.66 -17.91 -6.73
C GLN A 870 43.73 -18.31 -7.76
N GLU A 871 44.02 -19.61 -7.91
CA GLU A 871 44.99 -20.10 -8.89
C GLU A 871 44.45 -19.92 -10.31
N ILE A 872 43.18 -20.24 -10.54
CA ILE A 872 42.52 -20.06 -11.84
C ILE A 872 42.39 -18.56 -12.19
N LEU A 873 42.03 -17.69 -11.25
CA LEU A 873 41.97 -16.24 -11.47
C LEU A 873 43.37 -15.70 -11.79
N THR A 874 44.41 -16.20 -11.11
CA THR A 874 45.83 -15.88 -11.39
C THR A 874 46.33 -16.51 -12.70
N LYS A 875 45.65 -17.51 -13.29
CA LYS A 875 45.88 -17.99 -14.66
C LYS A 875 45.20 -17.06 -15.68
N VAL A 876 43.91 -16.81 -15.51
CA VAL A 876 43.07 -15.96 -16.39
C VAL A 876 43.66 -14.55 -16.54
N ALA A 877 44.16 -13.95 -15.45
CA ALA A 877 44.82 -12.64 -15.48
C ALA A 877 46.03 -12.55 -16.45
N ARG A 878 46.67 -13.68 -16.79
CA ARG A 878 47.81 -13.74 -17.74
C ARG A 878 47.36 -13.65 -19.20
N TRP A 879 46.10 -13.99 -19.49
CA TRP A 879 45.51 -13.95 -20.83
C TRP A 879 45.12 -12.53 -21.25
N LEU A 880 44.96 -11.60 -20.29
CA LEU A 880 44.76 -10.17 -20.58
C LEU A 880 45.98 -9.53 -21.24
N ARG A 881 45.77 -8.61 -22.16
CA ARG A 881 46.78 -7.68 -22.69
C ARG A 881 47.11 -6.62 -21.63
N PRO A 882 48.31 -6.00 -21.66
CA PRO A 882 48.64 -4.92 -20.73
C PRO A 882 47.69 -3.73 -20.93
N GLY A 883 46.96 -3.33 -19.89
CA GLY A 883 45.88 -2.35 -19.97
C GLY A 883 44.49 -2.93 -20.26
N GLY A 884 44.34 -4.24 -20.44
CA GLY A 884 43.05 -4.92 -20.55
C GLY A 884 42.36 -5.17 -19.19
N TRP A 885 41.09 -5.58 -19.22
CA TRP A 885 40.21 -5.71 -18.05
C TRP A 885 39.74 -7.15 -17.80
N LEU A 886 39.75 -7.59 -16.54
CA LEU A 886 38.98 -8.77 -16.09
C LEU A 886 37.76 -8.27 -15.31
N VAL A 887 36.59 -8.81 -15.65
CA VAL A 887 35.32 -8.65 -14.93
C VAL A 887 34.86 -10.03 -14.45
N VAL A 888 34.49 -10.14 -13.17
CA VAL A 888 33.93 -11.34 -12.56
C VAL A 888 32.62 -10.96 -11.88
N GLU A 889 31.55 -11.68 -12.17
CA GLU A 889 30.23 -11.50 -11.55
C GLU A 889 29.79 -12.82 -10.92
N ASP A 890 29.59 -12.88 -9.60
CA ASP A 890 29.19 -14.11 -8.89
C ASP A 890 28.14 -13.82 -7.79
N PRO A 891 27.26 -14.80 -7.46
CA PRO A 891 26.22 -14.64 -6.46
C PRO A 891 26.72 -14.83 -5.03
N ASP A 892 26.38 -13.91 -4.12
CA ASP A 892 26.68 -13.97 -2.69
C ASP A 892 25.39 -14.23 -1.87
N VAL A 893 25.50 -14.95 -0.75
CA VAL A 893 24.39 -15.26 0.18
C VAL A 893 24.02 -14.06 1.09
N PHE A 894 24.80 -12.99 1.04
CA PHE A 894 24.37 -11.69 1.51
C PHE A 894 23.30 -11.10 0.55
N PRO A 895 22.22 -10.47 1.05
CA PRO A 895 21.90 -10.22 2.45
C PRO A 895 20.93 -11.22 3.09
N ALA A 896 20.48 -12.30 2.43
CA ALA A 896 19.50 -13.24 3.01
C ALA A 896 19.86 -13.80 4.41
N GLN A 897 21.15 -13.90 4.74
CA GLN A 897 21.63 -14.22 6.10
C GLN A 897 21.15 -13.24 7.19
N SER A 898 20.74 -12.04 6.82
CA SER A 898 20.22 -10.94 7.64
C SER A 898 18.72 -10.68 7.43
N SER A 899 18.03 -11.49 6.62
CA SER A 899 16.57 -11.46 6.44
C SER A 899 15.85 -11.47 7.79
N PRO A 900 14.78 -10.67 7.99
CA PRO A 900 13.95 -10.76 9.19
C PRO A 900 13.21 -12.10 9.27
N HIS A 901 12.78 -12.66 8.15
CA HIS A 901 11.95 -13.86 8.04
C HIS A 901 12.72 -15.15 8.38
N PRO A 902 12.44 -15.83 9.53
CA PRO A 902 13.29 -16.92 10.01
C PRO A 902 13.40 -18.11 9.05
N LEU A 903 12.30 -18.50 8.41
CA LEU A 903 12.29 -19.61 7.45
C LEU A 903 13.04 -19.29 6.16
N PHE A 904 12.86 -18.09 5.60
CA PHE A 904 13.60 -17.66 4.40
C PHE A 904 15.11 -17.60 4.67
N ARG A 905 15.50 -16.98 5.81
CA ARG A 905 16.88 -16.97 6.32
C ARG A 905 17.45 -18.39 6.50
N LYS A 906 16.68 -19.30 7.12
CA LYS A 906 17.05 -20.72 7.29
C LYS A 906 17.35 -21.38 5.95
N VAL A 907 16.46 -21.26 4.97
CA VAL A 907 16.56 -21.98 3.70
C VAL A 907 17.63 -21.40 2.78
N ALA A 908 17.82 -20.08 2.76
CA ALA A 908 18.92 -19.46 2.03
C ALA A 908 20.30 -19.94 2.56
N LEU A 909 20.47 -20.00 3.87
CA LEU A 909 21.69 -20.51 4.51
C LEU A 909 21.87 -22.02 4.29
N ALA A 910 20.81 -22.81 4.49
CA ALA A 910 20.85 -24.27 4.26
C ALA A 910 21.15 -24.62 2.79
N GLY A 911 20.63 -23.84 1.84
CA GLY A 911 20.96 -23.95 0.41
C GLY A 911 22.42 -23.63 0.13
N ALA A 912 22.95 -22.54 0.69
CA ALA A 912 24.37 -22.18 0.55
C ALA A 912 25.31 -23.25 1.10
N ASP A 913 25.01 -23.80 2.28
CA ASP A 913 25.83 -24.83 2.93
C ASP A 913 25.67 -26.20 2.26
N LEU A 914 24.52 -26.49 1.66
CA LEU A 914 24.32 -27.65 0.78
C LEU A 914 25.18 -27.55 -0.48
N LEU A 915 25.17 -26.41 -1.17
CA LEU A 915 25.97 -26.19 -2.40
C LEU A 915 27.48 -26.19 -2.09
N SER A 916 27.87 -25.66 -0.93
CA SER A 916 29.25 -25.72 -0.45
C SER A 916 29.70 -27.16 -0.18
N SER A 917 28.91 -27.94 0.57
CA SER A 917 29.25 -29.32 0.94
C SER A 917 29.08 -30.35 -0.18
N THR A 918 28.37 -30.04 -1.28
CA THR A 918 28.13 -30.98 -2.39
C THR A 918 28.86 -30.63 -3.69
N LEU A 919 29.14 -29.34 -3.94
CA LEU A 919 29.75 -28.86 -5.18
C LEU A 919 31.02 -28.02 -4.95
N GLY A 920 31.41 -27.76 -3.69
CA GLY A 920 32.52 -26.85 -3.38
C GLY A 920 32.21 -25.37 -3.65
N THR A 921 30.92 -25.03 -3.81
CA THR A 921 30.47 -23.67 -4.14
C THR A 921 30.55 -22.75 -2.92
N ASP A 922 31.07 -21.54 -3.09
CA ASP A 922 31.34 -20.62 -1.98
C ASP A 922 30.63 -19.27 -2.16
N LEU A 923 29.32 -19.27 -1.87
CA LEU A 923 28.47 -18.06 -1.89
C LEU A 923 28.85 -17.01 -0.81
N ARG A 924 30.01 -17.13 -0.15
CA ARG A 924 30.53 -16.15 0.82
C ARG A 924 31.87 -15.52 0.36
N TRP A 925 32.42 -16.00 -0.76
CA TRP A 925 33.63 -15.47 -1.39
C TRP A 925 33.41 -14.26 -2.30
N PRO A 926 32.33 -14.11 -3.09
CA PRO A 926 32.22 -13.05 -4.09
C PRO A 926 32.41 -11.63 -3.54
N ARG A 927 31.80 -11.30 -2.40
CA ARG A 927 32.00 -9.99 -1.71
C ARG A 927 33.45 -9.67 -1.32
N THR A 928 34.38 -10.63 -1.42
CA THR A 928 35.82 -10.42 -1.16
C THR A 928 36.64 -10.11 -2.42
N GLN A 929 36.09 -10.34 -3.62
CA GLN A 929 36.78 -10.41 -4.93
C GLN A 929 37.78 -9.29 -5.28
N PRO A 930 37.61 -8.02 -4.89
CA PRO A 930 38.63 -6.99 -5.10
C PRO A 930 40.02 -7.37 -4.57
N THR A 931 40.09 -8.16 -3.48
CA THR A 931 41.37 -8.65 -2.95
C THR A 931 41.98 -9.78 -3.80
N PRO A 932 41.28 -10.88 -4.13
CA PRO A 932 41.68 -11.86 -5.15
C PRO A 932 42.18 -11.27 -6.48
N LEU A 933 41.49 -10.25 -7.02
CA LEU A 933 41.88 -9.55 -8.26
C LEU A 933 43.24 -8.85 -8.11
N LEU A 934 43.45 -8.10 -7.02
CA LEU A 934 44.74 -7.49 -6.70
C LEU A 934 45.84 -8.54 -6.47
N GLN A 935 45.53 -9.65 -5.80
CA GLN A 935 46.47 -10.76 -5.54
C GLN A 935 46.91 -11.49 -6.83
N ALA A 936 46.11 -11.45 -7.88
CA ALA A 936 46.48 -11.95 -9.22
C ALA A 936 47.35 -10.96 -10.03
N GLY A 937 47.74 -9.81 -9.45
CA GLY A 937 48.59 -8.80 -10.11
C GLY A 937 47.84 -7.80 -10.98
N LEU A 938 46.51 -7.71 -10.82
CA LEU A 938 45.71 -6.64 -11.43
C LEU A 938 45.71 -5.39 -10.54
N THR A 939 45.31 -4.25 -11.11
CA THR A 939 45.26 -2.94 -10.46
C THR A 939 43.93 -2.24 -10.77
N GLN A 940 43.69 -1.05 -10.21
CA GLN A 940 42.43 -0.29 -10.42
C GLN A 940 41.16 -1.15 -10.15
N PRO A 941 41.01 -1.75 -8.95
CA PRO A 941 39.86 -2.58 -8.65
C PRO A 941 38.59 -1.72 -8.53
N GLY A 942 37.51 -2.18 -9.15
CA GLY A 942 36.16 -1.69 -8.94
C GLY A 942 35.25 -2.79 -8.39
N LEU A 943 34.17 -2.37 -7.75
CA LEU A 943 33.17 -3.24 -7.15
C LEU A 943 31.79 -2.62 -7.33
N HIS A 944 30.82 -3.43 -7.73
CA HIS A 944 29.41 -3.14 -7.65
C HIS A 944 28.70 -4.31 -6.98
N ILE A 945 27.68 -4.01 -6.16
CA ILE A 945 26.83 -5.01 -5.53
C ILE A 945 25.39 -4.63 -5.87
N GLY A 946 24.74 -5.44 -6.70
CA GLY A 946 23.30 -5.39 -6.92
C GLY A 946 22.63 -6.36 -5.95
N VAL A 947 21.52 -5.97 -5.32
CA VAL A 947 20.79 -6.84 -4.38
C VAL A 947 19.51 -7.32 -5.05
N GLY A 948 19.40 -8.63 -5.29
CA GLY A 948 18.23 -9.25 -5.88
C GLY A 948 17.12 -9.46 -4.84
N THR A 949 15.88 -9.20 -5.24
CA THR A 949 14.67 -9.30 -4.42
C THR A 949 13.89 -10.59 -4.68
N VAL A 950 13.15 -11.05 -3.69
CA VAL A 950 12.20 -12.17 -3.81
C VAL A 950 10.84 -11.72 -3.29
N GLY A 951 9.80 -11.89 -4.13
CA GLY A 951 8.39 -11.64 -3.81
C GLY A 951 7.74 -10.54 -4.66
N ASP A 952 8.55 -9.77 -5.38
CA ASP A 952 8.16 -8.77 -6.39
C ASP A 952 7.92 -9.34 -7.80
N HIS A 953 8.01 -10.67 -7.97
CA HIS A 953 7.97 -11.40 -9.24
C HIS A 953 9.04 -10.99 -10.28
N SER A 954 10.09 -10.29 -9.85
CA SER A 954 11.25 -9.91 -10.67
C SER A 954 12.00 -11.12 -11.29
N PRO A 955 12.89 -10.89 -12.26
CA PRO A 955 13.84 -11.91 -12.70
C PRO A 955 14.66 -12.50 -11.53
N SER A 956 15.03 -11.71 -10.52
CA SER A 956 15.68 -12.17 -9.29
C SER A 956 14.82 -13.17 -8.52
N HIS A 957 13.52 -12.88 -8.32
CA HIS A 957 12.57 -13.81 -7.71
C HIS A 957 12.46 -15.12 -8.51
N GLN A 958 12.36 -15.04 -9.83
CA GLN A 958 12.26 -16.20 -10.71
C GLN A 958 13.55 -17.05 -10.69
N LEU A 959 14.72 -16.40 -10.68
CA LEU A 959 16.04 -17.05 -10.63
C LEU A 959 16.22 -17.79 -9.29
N TRP A 960 15.82 -17.16 -8.19
CA TRP A 960 15.79 -17.80 -6.88
C TRP A 960 14.82 -18.97 -6.85
N GLN A 961 13.59 -18.83 -7.36
CA GLN A 961 12.57 -19.88 -7.33
C GLN A 961 13.00 -21.11 -8.15
N ALA A 962 13.59 -20.91 -9.33
CA ALA A 962 14.17 -21.97 -10.14
C ALA A 962 15.31 -22.70 -9.40
N THR A 963 16.21 -21.93 -8.77
CA THR A 963 17.33 -22.48 -7.99
C THR A 963 16.85 -23.25 -6.76
N PHE A 964 15.87 -22.72 -6.02
CA PHE A 964 15.26 -23.39 -4.87
C PHE A 964 14.61 -24.71 -5.27
N ASN A 965 13.77 -24.72 -6.31
CA ASN A 965 13.10 -25.92 -6.79
C ASN A 965 14.09 -27.03 -7.23
N GLN A 966 15.26 -26.64 -7.74
CA GLN A 966 16.33 -27.57 -8.11
C GLN A 966 17.02 -28.22 -6.90
N ILE A 967 17.19 -27.48 -5.79
CA ILE A 967 17.84 -28.00 -4.56
C ILE A 967 16.86 -28.56 -3.51
N ARG A 968 15.57 -28.22 -3.58
CA ARG A 968 14.50 -28.64 -2.66
C ARG A 968 14.49 -30.15 -2.36
N PRO A 969 14.66 -31.08 -3.34
CA PRO A 969 14.71 -32.51 -3.06
C PRO A 969 15.89 -32.91 -2.15
N ALA A 970 17.06 -32.31 -2.36
CA ALA A 970 18.27 -32.61 -1.58
C ALA A 970 18.27 -31.94 -0.19
N LEU A 971 17.57 -30.80 -0.04
CA LEU A 971 17.30 -30.20 1.28
C LEU A 971 16.36 -31.09 2.12
N LEU A 972 15.32 -31.64 1.49
CA LEU A 972 14.37 -32.58 2.12
C LEU A 972 15.04 -33.90 2.50
N GLU A 973 15.77 -34.54 1.57
CA GLU A 973 16.49 -35.81 1.82
C GLU A 973 17.46 -35.71 3.01
N ARG A 974 18.10 -34.55 3.18
CA ARG A 974 19.08 -34.28 4.25
C ARG A 974 18.47 -33.73 5.53
N ASN A 975 17.14 -33.59 5.62
CA ASN A 975 16.42 -32.99 6.75
C ASN A 975 16.89 -31.55 7.08
N LEU A 976 17.36 -30.81 6.08
CA LEU A 976 17.70 -29.39 6.20
C LEU A 976 16.46 -28.49 6.03
N LEU A 977 15.41 -29.06 5.43
CA LEU A 977 14.08 -28.50 5.20
C LEU A 977 13.06 -29.62 5.47
N THR A 978 11.92 -29.34 6.10
CA THR A 978 10.82 -30.30 6.23
C THR A 978 9.81 -30.16 5.06
N PRO A 979 8.94 -31.15 4.80
CA PRO A 979 7.89 -31.01 3.79
C PRO A 979 6.95 -29.84 4.07
N ASP A 980 6.60 -29.61 5.34
CA ASP A 980 5.70 -28.54 5.76
C ASP A 980 6.38 -27.16 5.62
N GLU A 981 7.62 -27.01 6.08
CA GLU A 981 8.45 -25.82 5.85
C GLU A 981 8.65 -25.52 4.37
N ALA A 982 8.69 -26.55 3.51
CA ALA A 982 8.81 -26.36 2.06
C ALA A 982 7.53 -25.82 1.43
N VAL A 983 6.36 -26.11 1.99
CA VAL A 983 5.07 -25.52 1.58
C VAL A 983 4.90 -24.14 2.19
N GLU A 984 5.28 -23.96 3.46
CA GLU A 984 5.26 -22.68 4.17
C GLU A 984 6.15 -21.64 3.45
N LEU A 985 7.36 -22.02 3.05
CA LEU A 985 8.25 -21.14 2.27
C LEU A 985 7.64 -20.77 0.91
N GLU A 986 6.99 -21.72 0.24
CA GLU A 986 6.35 -21.51 -1.06
C GLU A 986 5.15 -20.55 -0.95
N VAL A 987 4.40 -20.62 0.16
CA VAL A 987 3.34 -19.65 0.51
C VAL A 987 3.93 -18.30 0.93
N LEU A 988 5.04 -18.30 1.68
CA LEU A 988 5.72 -17.09 2.14
C LEU A 988 6.21 -16.25 0.95
N VAL A 989 7.02 -16.83 0.07
CA VAL A 989 7.64 -16.12 -1.07
C VAL A 989 6.67 -15.79 -2.21
N THR A 990 5.43 -16.27 -2.14
CA THR A 990 4.31 -15.89 -3.05
C THR A 990 3.23 -15.06 -2.34
N SER A 991 3.50 -14.60 -1.12
CA SER A 991 2.67 -13.62 -0.42
C SER A 991 2.94 -12.23 -0.98
N PRO A 992 1.90 -11.41 -1.30
CA PRO A 992 2.07 -10.12 -1.99
C PRO A 992 2.78 -9.03 -1.17
N THR A 993 3.23 -9.34 0.05
CA THR A 993 4.05 -8.46 0.91
C THR A 993 5.18 -9.22 1.60
N PHE A 994 5.49 -10.43 1.15
CA PHE A 994 6.85 -10.88 1.31
C PHE A 994 7.64 -10.12 0.25
N LEU A 995 8.51 -9.21 0.67
CA LEU A 995 9.50 -8.60 -0.19
C LEU A 995 10.79 -8.53 0.61
N ASP A 996 11.70 -9.44 0.29
CA ASP A 996 12.96 -9.56 1.02
C ASP A 996 14.15 -9.64 0.06
N ALA A 997 15.30 -9.22 0.56
CA ALA A 997 16.54 -9.17 -0.17
C ALA A 997 17.26 -10.53 -0.04
N CYS A 998 17.55 -11.14 -1.19
CA CYS A 998 17.93 -12.55 -1.25
C CYS A 998 19.44 -12.75 -1.50
N LEU A 999 19.81 -12.91 -2.77
CA LEU A 999 21.19 -13.05 -3.20
C LEU A 999 21.67 -11.71 -3.78
N ALA A 1000 22.88 -11.32 -3.44
CA ALA A 1000 23.53 -10.19 -4.07
C ALA A 1000 24.33 -10.66 -5.29
N THR A 1001 24.15 -9.96 -6.41
CA THR A 1001 25.07 -10.01 -7.55
C THR A 1001 26.30 -9.18 -7.17
N VAL A 1002 27.45 -9.84 -6.98
CA VAL A 1002 28.71 -9.15 -6.76
C VAL A 1002 29.50 -9.10 -8.05
N SER A 1003 29.66 -7.90 -8.59
CA SER A 1003 30.40 -7.62 -9.82
C SER A 1003 31.71 -6.91 -9.47
N ALA A 1004 32.85 -7.60 -9.59
CA ALA A 1004 34.16 -7.04 -9.34
C ALA A 1004 35.00 -7.01 -10.63
N TRP A 1005 35.75 -5.93 -10.85
CA TRP A 1005 36.61 -5.80 -12.02
C TRP A 1005 37.97 -5.20 -11.68
N ALA A 1006 39.00 -5.53 -12.45
CA ALA A 1006 40.33 -4.97 -12.30
C ALA A 1006 41.11 -5.00 -13.63
N ARG A 1007 42.11 -4.12 -13.74
CA ARG A 1007 42.90 -3.90 -14.94
C ARG A 1007 44.26 -4.57 -14.86
N ARG A 1008 44.71 -5.22 -15.94
CA ARG A 1008 46.12 -5.65 -16.02
C ARG A 1008 47.00 -4.40 -16.16
N ALA A 1009 48.01 -4.26 -15.32
CA ALA A 1009 48.94 -3.13 -15.39
C ALA A 1009 49.60 -3.01 -16.78
N GLN A 1010 49.67 -1.79 -17.31
CA GLN A 1010 50.54 -1.48 -18.44
C GLN A 1010 52.00 -1.48 -17.96
N PRO A 1011 52.97 -1.95 -18.78
CA PRO A 1011 54.38 -1.74 -18.46
C PRO A 1011 54.65 -0.24 -18.43
N GLN A 1012 55.26 0.23 -17.34
CA GLN A 1012 55.74 1.61 -17.28
C GLN A 1012 56.85 1.79 -18.32
N HIS A 1013 56.67 2.72 -19.26
CA HIS A 1013 57.76 3.18 -20.10
C HIS A 1013 58.79 3.88 -19.19
N GLN A 1014 60.02 3.33 -19.20
CA GLN A 1014 61.24 4.03 -18.81
C GLN A 1014 61.79 4.81 -20.00
#